data_AF-A0A814J382-F1
#
_entry.id   AF-A0A814J382-F1
#
_cell.length_a   1.000
_cell.length_b   1.000
_cell.length_c   1.000
_cell.angle_alpha   90.00
_cell.angle_beta   90.00
_cell.angle_gamma   90.00
#
_symmetry.space_group_name_H-M   'P 1'
#
loop_
_entity.id
_entity.type
_entity.pdbx_description
1 polymer ?
#
loop_
_entity_poly.entity_id
_entity_poly.type
_entity_poly.pdbx_seq_one_letter_code
_entity_poly.pdbx_strand_id
1 'polypeptide(L)'
;MFCRLYLICYIILITINVILTDIYLHNPRGSNNRHNEKTRERQNENLTNQHSCNDVNADCSILFQYTCGDTLRDGKSTTTIPLSVEGENDSTYRLTEDLTSYLNCRVRSRNKNLFTANQGLRGDSSIYTRQNPAGTRYGYECPEERDYYPYWQPTNWIDIAILTNRQDLCTYYRQNSQNVQSRFACTFATKADLIKANDLKIILPNNKEACEAFNNPGLNGIKPRWIEFPSHNQPPPECYSPPYTRENHLGDVYGSDMPVFNWTLPNISANKCILRVRYNISTGDYDGWNINSSSNNGNLYIMKDFFPDELTAERRGYRYQTNPEIKLFDDIDLTLQLAVNTAQYGRVFQDRSFTFEIRQRPTEFQDKPIYNLNVRGRRGNIVQVYPAVEYDFVPNRLEIPSNSYVHIQWIGSNTTPDGDGQGNQQIDRNNLLLLTNRMINSDWNQFEYLNSTGLLIANMPALLNQTNFLNLPLNDRRQLAASGQNTDPLLYNASAYFDLGARLISAESAGVYHYVSTRNNDFSNRDQKGRIIVQPFQYKYQLIGQNSHTMKLENAMLTFPEKSTNTTISVKFSQFTRDQLAKILPKNGQNIVAKETLFDNVYVIEPHEHRFSSNIEFGIPFQEFNNNEKNVDVLQFEPRNGVYLKLPTTLDTNNRMLKFQSDTAGVFVFVERPLTPIWIAGIVIPIILVIIIVISTIVYFKLSPNRYTEVKDELSKTKRSFLSRV
;
A
#
# COMPACT_ATOMS: atom_id res chain seq x y z
N MET A 1 -7.67 37.82 -25.47
CA MET A 1 -6.45 37.10 -25.02
C MET A 1 -6.64 36.33 -23.71
N PHE A 2 -7.45 36.81 -22.76
CA PHE A 2 -7.70 36.15 -21.46
C PHE A 2 -8.46 34.80 -21.52
N CYS A 3 -9.29 34.56 -22.54
CA CYS A 3 -10.09 33.33 -22.63
C CYS A 3 -9.27 32.09 -23.09
N ARG A 4 -8.12 32.30 -23.77
CA ARG A 4 -7.25 31.20 -24.23
C ARG A 4 -6.31 30.67 -23.13
N LEU A 5 -5.94 31.50 -22.14
CA LEU A 5 -5.12 31.03 -21.01
C LEU A 5 -5.91 30.13 -20.06
N TYR A 6 -7.20 30.41 -19.84
CA TYR A 6 -8.06 29.58 -18.98
C TYR A 6 -8.33 28.21 -19.61
N LEU A 7 -8.55 28.14 -20.92
CA LEU A 7 -8.75 26.87 -21.63
C LEU A 7 -7.47 26.03 -21.64
N ILE A 8 -6.29 26.66 -21.72
CA ILE A 8 -5.00 25.96 -21.66
C ILE A 8 -4.71 25.48 -20.23
N CYS A 9 -5.00 26.27 -19.19
CA CYS A 9 -4.89 25.81 -17.80
C CYS A 9 -5.89 24.69 -17.47
N TYR A 10 -7.10 24.72 -18.02
CA TYR A 10 -8.12 23.68 -17.82
C TYR A 10 -7.78 22.38 -18.57
N ILE A 11 -7.16 22.48 -19.76
CA ILE A 11 -6.68 21.31 -20.52
C ILE A 11 -5.41 20.70 -19.89
N ILE A 12 -4.55 21.51 -19.25
CA ILE A 12 -3.39 21.02 -18.50
C ILE A 12 -3.81 20.34 -17.19
N LEU A 13 -4.91 20.76 -16.56
CA LEU A 13 -5.46 20.10 -15.37
C LEU A 13 -6.20 18.78 -15.66
N ILE A 14 -6.64 18.54 -16.91
CA ILE A 14 -7.39 17.33 -17.31
C ILE A 14 -6.48 16.20 -17.82
N THR A 15 -5.17 16.43 -18.01
CA THR A 15 -4.25 15.45 -18.62
C THR A 15 -3.27 14.77 -17.66
N ILE A 16 -3.55 14.82 -16.35
CA ILE A 16 -2.83 13.99 -15.36
C ILE A 16 -3.38 12.57 -15.44
N ASN A 17 -2.90 11.81 -16.42
CA ASN A 17 -3.18 10.38 -16.56
C ASN A 17 -2.42 9.61 -15.46
N VAL A 18 -3.17 9.15 -14.47
CA VAL A 18 -2.70 8.44 -13.28
C VAL A 18 -2.57 6.95 -13.60
N ILE A 19 -1.39 6.36 -13.32
CA ILE A 19 -1.20 4.92 -13.34
C ILE A 19 -1.25 4.42 -11.89
N LEU A 20 -2.21 3.57 -11.58
CA LEU A 20 -2.24 2.86 -10.29
C LEU A 20 -1.37 1.62 -10.40
N THR A 21 -0.43 1.45 -9.48
CA THR A 21 0.27 0.18 -9.24
C THR A 21 0.07 -0.23 -7.79
N ASP A 22 -0.11 -1.52 -7.54
CA ASP A 22 -0.27 -2.03 -6.19
C ASP A 22 1.11 -2.24 -5.55
N ILE A 23 1.46 -1.42 -4.56
CA ILE A 23 2.57 -1.70 -3.66
C ILE A 23 2.02 -2.46 -2.47
N TYR A 24 2.25 -3.77 -2.41
CA TYR A 24 2.03 -4.48 -1.15
C TYR A 24 3.00 -3.92 -0.13
N LEU A 25 2.62 -3.79 1.14
CA LEU A 25 3.53 -3.36 2.22
C LEU A 25 4.78 -4.27 2.34
N HIS A 26 4.81 -5.33 1.55
CA HIS A 26 5.83 -6.36 1.42
C HIS A 26 6.47 -6.47 0.01
N ASN A 27 6.04 -5.69 -1.00
CA ASN A 27 6.23 -6.07 -2.41
C ASN A 27 7.62 -5.80 -3.00
N PRO A 28 8.20 -4.59 -3.00
CA PRO A 28 9.49 -4.51 -3.66
C PRO A 28 10.48 -5.32 -2.83
N ARG A 29 11.10 -6.31 -3.48
CA ARG A 29 12.28 -7.00 -2.95
C ARG A 29 13.18 -5.92 -2.32
N GLY A 30 13.31 -5.97 -1.00
CA GLY A 30 13.81 -4.85 -0.21
C GLY A 30 15.11 -5.24 0.49
N SER A 31 16.07 -4.33 0.57
CA SER A 31 17.32 -4.51 1.27
C SER A 31 17.78 -3.26 1.99
N ASN A 32 18.24 -3.43 3.23
CA ASN A 32 18.74 -2.39 4.10
C ASN A 32 20.25 -2.15 3.91
N ASN A 33 20.65 -1.62 2.75
CA ASN A 33 22.05 -1.20 2.45
C ASN A 33 23.15 -2.26 2.72
N ARG A 34 22.80 -3.55 2.70
CA ARG A 34 23.72 -4.69 2.84
C ARG A 34 23.19 -5.81 1.93
N HIS A 35 23.82 -6.07 0.79
CA HIS A 35 23.35 -7.16 -0.10
C HIS A 35 24.45 -8.08 -0.60
N ASN A 36 24.30 -9.36 -0.29
CA ASN A 36 24.87 -10.53 -0.95
C ASN A 36 24.05 -11.69 -0.42
N GLU A 37 23.47 -12.44 -1.34
CA GLU A 37 22.74 -13.67 -1.07
C GLU A 37 23.67 -14.79 -0.56
N LYS A 38 25.00 -14.67 -0.64
CA LYS A 38 25.92 -15.77 -0.28
C LYS A 38 26.39 -15.84 1.19
N THR A 39 26.56 -14.75 1.93
CA THR A 39 27.39 -14.84 3.17
C THR A 39 27.05 -13.90 4.34
N ARG A 40 26.01 -13.06 4.28
CA ARG A 40 25.56 -12.30 5.46
C ARG A 40 24.04 -12.09 5.46
N GLU A 41 23.34 -13.12 5.90
CA GLU A 41 21.97 -13.07 6.40
C GLU A 41 21.83 -11.97 7.47
N ARG A 42 20.99 -10.96 7.22
CA ARG A 42 20.31 -10.21 8.29
C ARG A 42 18.86 -10.02 7.90
N GLN A 43 18.08 -10.85 8.57
CA GLN A 43 16.74 -10.72 9.10
C GLN A 43 15.52 -10.10 8.37
N ASN A 44 15.54 -9.67 7.09
CA ASN A 44 14.32 -9.57 6.23
C ASN A 44 14.68 -9.12 4.81
N GLU A 45 14.20 -9.83 3.78
CA GLU A 45 14.34 -9.41 2.37
C GLU A 45 13.00 -9.14 1.68
N ASN A 46 11.95 -9.19 2.49
CA ASN A 46 10.73 -8.45 2.19
C ASN A 46 10.70 -7.26 3.11
N LEU A 47 10.13 -6.17 2.62
CA LEU A 47 9.48 -5.20 3.49
C LEU A 47 8.56 -5.99 4.43
N THR A 48 8.77 -5.97 5.75
CA THR A 48 7.81 -6.61 6.66
C THR A 48 7.51 -5.68 7.81
N ASN A 49 6.24 -5.32 7.94
CA ASN A 49 5.79 -4.68 9.15
C ASN A 49 5.70 -5.75 10.27
N GLN A 50 6.84 -6.07 10.90
CA GLN A 50 6.88 -6.95 12.07
C GLN A 50 6.27 -6.29 13.32
N HIS A 51 6.04 -4.99 13.26
CA HIS A 51 5.49 -4.21 14.35
C HIS A 51 3.99 -4.01 14.14
N SER A 52 3.23 -3.90 15.23
CA SER A 52 1.83 -3.58 15.11
C SER A 52 1.62 -2.15 14.65
N CYS A 53 0.57 -1.95 13.86
CA CYS A 53 0.05 -0.64 13.50
C CYS A 53 -1.46 -0.64 13.74
N ASN A 54 -1.98 0.53 14.14
CA ASN A 54 -3.36 0.69 14.60
C ASN A 54 -3.76 -0.31 15.72
N ASP A 55 -2.78 -0.74 16.52
CA ASP A 55 -2.93 -1.56 17.73
C ASP A 55 -2.69 -0.68 18.96
N VAL A 56 -3.23 -1.05 20.12
CA VAL A 56 -3.12 -0.30 21.38
C VAL A 56 -1.69 -0.26 21.93
N ASN A 57 -0.82 -1.15 21.45
CA ASN A 57 0.53 -1.34 22.01
C ASN A 57 1.61 -0.44 21.38
N ALA A 58 1.37 0.14 20.20
CA ALA A 58 2.41 0.89 19.49
C ALA A 58 1.86 2.05 18.66
N ASP A 59 2.57 3.18 18.72
CA ASP A 59 2.43 4.27 17.77
C ASP A 59 3.22 3.96 16.51
N CYS A 60 2.51 3.73 15.42
CA CYS A 60 3.10 3.35 14.14
C CYS A 60 2.95 4.47 13.10
N SER A 61 4.03 4.71 12.36
CA SER A 61 4.01 5.47 11.10
C SER A 61 4.85 4.78 10.02
N ILE A 62 4.24 4.46 8.89
CA ILE A 62 4.87 3.88 7.70
C ILE A 62 4.95 4.95 6.63
N LEU A 63 6.17 5.30 6.20
CA LEU A 63 6.40 6.31 5.18
C LEU A 63 6.97 5.68 3.91
N PHE A 64 6.32 5.91 2.79
CA PHE A 64 6.76 5.52 1.46
C PHE A 64 7.41 6.67 0.74
N GLN A 65 8.56 6.41 0.16
CA GLN A 65 9.34 7.37 -0.59
C GLN A 65 9.95 6.69 -1.81
N TYR A 66 10.29 7.48 -2.83
CA TYR A 66 11.10 6.98 -3.94
C TYR A 66 12.15 8.01 -4.34
N THR A 67 13.16 7.55 -5.05
CA THR A 67 14.13 8.40 -5.73
C THR A 67 14.54 7.75 -7.03
N CYS A 68 14.92 8.55 -8.02
CA CYS A 68 15.38 8.07 -9.32
C CYS A 68 16.67 8.80 -9.72
N GLY A 69 17.59 8.09 -10.37
CA GLY A 69 18.85 8.68 -10.82
C GLY A 69 19.73 7.69 -11.56
N ASP A 70 20.50 8.20 -12.52
CA ASP A 70 21.29 7.37 -13.45
C ASP A 70 22.40 6.55 -12.79
N THR A 71 22.84 6.98 -11.60
CA THR A 71 23.90 6.31 -10.83
C THR A 71 23.38 5.19 -9.93
N LEU A 72 22.06 5.16 -9.66
CA LEU A 72 21.46 4.16 -8.77
C LEU A 72 21.65 2.75 -9.32
N ARG A 73 21.93 1.80 -8.43
CA ARG A 73 22.22 0.40 -8.79
C ARG A 73 22.16 -0.51 -7.57
N ASP A 74 21.91 -1.79 -7.83
CA ASP A 74 21.83 -2.82 -6.79
C ASP A 74 23.20 -3.35 -6.34
N GLY A 75 24.21 -3.27 -7.20
CA GLY A 75 25.56 -3.78 -6.92
C GLY A 75 25.64 -5.31 -6.85
N LYS A 76 26.82 -5.83 -6.50
CA LYS A 76 27.12 -7.26 -6.34
C LYS A 76 27.72 -7.62 -4.98
N SER A 77 28.10 -6.62 -4.16
CA SER A 77 28.81 -6.80 -2.88
C SER A 77 28.01 -6.34 -1.66
N THR A 78 28.17 -7.05 -0.54
CA THR A 78 27.69 -6.67 0.81
C THR A 78 28.55 -5.64 1.50
N THR A 79 29.80 -5.49 1.05
CA THR A 79 30.74 -4.63 1.74
C THR A 79 30.30 -3.18 1.61
N THR A 80 30.53 -2.41 2.66
CA THR A 80 30.17 -0.99 2.66
C THR A 80 30.97 -0.27 1.57
N ILE A 81 30.26 0.36 0.63
CA ILE A 81 30.83 1.17 -0.46
C ILE A 81 31.95 2.09 0.07
N PRO A 82 33.16 2.12 -0.53
CA PRO A 82 34.23 3.02 -0.09
C PRO A 82 33.78 4.48 -0.17
N LEU A 83 34.04 5.28 0.86
CA LEU A 83 33.68 6.70 0.88
C LEU A 83 34.63 7.51 -0.01
N SER A 84 34.38 7.48 -1.31
CA SER A 84 35.28 8.03 -2.33
C SER A 84 34.57 8.13 -3.68
N VAL A 85 35.12 8.91 -4.60
CA VAL A 85 34.61 9.00 -5.98
C VAL A 85 34.78 7.66 -6.71
N GLU A 86 35.89 6.97 -6.45
CA GLU A 86 36.18 5.63 -6.98
C GLU A 86 35.12 4.62 -6.52
N GLY A 87 34.77 4.64 -5.24
CA GLY A 87 33.71 3.79 -4.68
C GLY A 87 32.33 4.09 -5.29
N GLU A 88 32.00 5.36 -5.51
CA GLU A 88 30.75 5.77 -6.17
C GLU A 88 30.67 5.27 -7.62
N ASN A 89 31.80 5.26 -8.34
CA ASN A 89 31.90 4.78 -9.73
C ASN A 89 32.02 3.25 -9.86
N ASP A 90 32.37 2.55 -8.77
CA ASP A 90 32.53 1.10 -8.78
C ASP A 90 31.16 0.39 -8.74
N SER A 91 30.78 -0.18 -9.89
CA SER A 91 29.54 -0.94 -10.09
C SER A 91 29.38 -2.17 -9.18
N THR A 92 30.45 -2.60 -8.50
CA THR A 92 30.43 -3.71 -7.54
C THR A 92 29.58 -3.38 -6.32
N TYR A 93 29.48 -2.11 -5.93
CA TYR A 93 28.73 -1.69 -4.74
C TYR A 93 27.31 -1.25 -5.07
N ARG A 94 26.40 -1.49 -4.14
CA ARG A 94 25.05 -0.90 -4.17
C ARG A 94 25.15 0.61 -3.98
N LEU A 95 24.44 1.37 -4.79
CA LEU A 95 24.33 2.82 -4.65
C LEU A 95 22.86 3.21 -4.70
N THR A 96 22.33 3.65 -3.58
CA THR A 96 20.93 4.09 -3.44
C THR A 96 20.80 5.60 -3.19
N GLU A 97 21.90 6.22 -2.78
CA GLU A 97 22.05 7.66 -2.49
C GLU A 97 23.46 8.03 -2.96
N ASP A 98 23.64 9.24 -3.49
CA ASP A 98 24.92 9.67 -4.04
C ASP A 98 25.90 10.15 -2.95
N LEU A 99 27.18 10.19 -3.29
CA LEU A 99 28.25 10.59 -2.38
C LEU A 99 28.11 12.04 -1.90
N THR A 100 27.64 12.95 -2.74
CA THR A 100 27.48 14.38 -2.39
C THR A 100 26.46 14.53 -1.27
N SER A 101 25.33 13.85 -1.39
CA SER A 101 24.26 13.87 -0.41
C SER A 101 24.73 13.33 0.95
N TYR A 102 25.49 12.23 0.95
CA TYR A 102 26.06 11.69 2.18
C TYR A 102 27.15 12.57 2.79
N LEU A 103 28.06 13.12 1.98
CA LEU A 103 29.09 14.04 2.47
C LEU A 103 28.46 15.28 3.10
N ASN A 104 27.42 15.84 2.49
CA ASN A 104 26.64 16.93 3.07
C ASN A 104 26.08 16.56 4.44
N CYS A 105 25.52 15.37 4.61
CA CYS A 105 25.07 14.89 5.92
C CYS A 105 26.24 14.72 6.91
N ARG A 106 27.37 14.19 6.46
CA ARG A 106 28.54 13.90 7.30
C ARG A 106 29.26 15.15 7.79
N VAL A 107 29.31 16.21 6.98
CA VAL A 107 29.93 17.48 7.38
C VAL A 107 28.94 18.43 8.03
N ARG A 108 27.63 18.20 7.97
CA ARG A 108 26.63 19.09 8.59
C ARG A 108 26.50 18.81 10.09
N SER A 109 26.44 19.87 10.88
CA SER A 109 26.07 19.79 12.30
C SER A 109 24.67 19.22 12.45
N ARG A 110 24.52 18.21 13.30
CA ARG A 110 23.22 17.66 13.69
C ARG A 110 22.33 18.73 14.28
N ASN A 111 21.03 18.50 14.22
CA ASN A 111 20.07 19.30 14.98
C ASN A 111 20.19 18.96 16.47
N LYS A 112 20.73 19.91 17.24
CA LYS A 112 20.97 19.75 18.68
C LYS A 112 19.68 19.76 19.50
N ASN A 113 18.53 20.16 18.91
CA ASN A 113 17.23 20.07 19.56
C ASN A 113 16.63 18.65 19.55
N LEU A 114 17.23 17.69 18.84
CA LEU A 114 16.67 16.34 18.77
C LEU A 114 16.89 15.57 20.08
N PHE A 115 15.86 14.82 20.47
CA PHE A 115 15.92 13.90 21.59
C PHE A 115 16.93 12.77 21.34
N THR A 116 17.87 12.63 22.26
CA THR A 116 18.90 11.58 22.28
C THR A 116 18.79 10.66 23.49
N ALA A 117 17.76 10.85 24.33
CA ALA A 117 17.66 10.18 25.62
C ALA A 117 18.96 10.38 26.42
N ASN A 118 19.55 9.29 26.93
CA ASN A 118 20.84 9.26 27.60
C ASN A 118 21.98 8.70 26.71
N GLN A 119 21.82 8.70 25.38
CA GLN A 119 22.84 8.18 24.47
C GLN A 119 24.01 9.15 24.32
N GLY A 120 25.21 8.71 24.68
CA GLY A 120 26.45 9.44 24.47
C GLY A 120 26.90 9.40 23.01
N LEU A 121 26.54 10.42 22.24
CA LEU A 121 26.93 10.53 20.83
C LEU A 121 28.43 10.77 20.68
N ARG A 122 29.08 10.10 19.72
CA ARG A 122 30.54 10.21 19.48
C ARG A 122 30.96 11.40 18.61
N GLY A 123 30.02 12.27 18.23
CA GLY A 123 30.30 13.48 17.49
C GLY A 123 29.06 14.32 17.21
N ASP A 124 29.26 15.44 16.52
CA ASP A 124 28.26 16.50 16.35
C ASP A 124 27.69 16.63 14.94
N SER A 125 28.07 15.76 13.99
CA SER A 125 27.47 15.76 12.65
C SER A 125 26.14 15.00 12.58
N SER A 126 25.34 15.23 11.52
CA SER A 126 24.05 14.55 11.28
C SER A 126 24.14 13.02 11.08
N ILE A 127 25.34 12.43 11.08
CA ILE A 127 25.50 10.97 11.14
C ILE A 127 25.39 10.39 12.56
N TYR A 128 25.40 11.22 13.60
CA TYR A 128 25.25 10.80 14.98
C TYR A 128 23.83 11.10 15.47
N THR A 129 23.06 10.03 15.71
CA THR A 129 21.68 10.10 16.21
C THR A 129 21.52 9.19 17.42
N ARG A 130 20.37 9.26 18.11
CA ARG A 130 20.01 8.34 19.20
C ARG A 130 20.15 6.87 18.77
N GLN A 131 19.75 6.53 17.55
CA GLN A 131 19.80 5.17 17.02
C GLN A 131 21.17 4.80 16.41
N ASN A 132 22.01 5.79 16.10
CA ASN A 132 23.35 5.60 15.56
C ASN A 132 24.41 6.43 16.33
N PRO A 133 24.59 6.21 17.64
CA PRO A 133 25.45 7.06 18.47
C PRO A 133 26.93 6.97 18.09
N ALA A 134 27.35 5.87 17.47
CA ALA A 134 28.71 5.66 17.00
C ALA A 134 28.97 6.19 15.57
N GLY A 135 27.95 6.70 14.87
CA GLY A 135 28.10 7.16 13.48
C GLY A 135 28.48 6.04 12.51
N THR A 136 28.01 4.81 12.77
CA THR A 136 28.29 3.66 11.90
C THR A 136 27.69 3.92 10.52
N ARG A 137 28.47 3.63 9.47
CA ARG A 137 28.09 3.92 8.09
C ARG A 137 27.39 2.73 7.44
N TYR A 138 26.26 2.99 6.79
CA TYR A 138 25.45 2.03 6.05
C TYR A 138 25.24 2.54 4.63
N GLY A 139 26.19 2.24 3.74
CA GLY A 139 26.22 2.86 2.41
C GLY A 139 26.43 4.37 2.51
N TYR A 140 25.61 5.12 1.79
CA TYR A 140 25.56 6.59 1.78
C TYR A 140 24.27 7.13 2.43
N GLU A 141 23.69 6.38 3.36
CA GLU A 141 22.56 6.81 4.17
C GLU A 141 22.92 7.96 5.13
N CYS A 142 22.04 8.97 5.21
CA CYS A 142 22.06 9.95 6.29
C CYS A 142 21.17 9.51 7.47
N PRO A 143 21.75 9.14 8.64
CA PRO A 143 20.99 8.67 9.80
C PRO A 143 19.94 9.66 10.33
N GLU A 144 20.24 10.96 10.36
CA GLU A 144 19.27 11.97 10.81
C GLU A 144 18.08 12.10 9.84
N GLU A 145 18.32 11.95 8.53
CA GLU A 145 17.25 11.94 7.53
C GLU A 145 16.40 10.68 7.64
N ARG A 146 17.02 9.51 7.89
CA ARG A 146 16.31 8.26 8.15
C ARG A 146 15.42 8.39 9.38
N ASP A 147 15.98 8.84 10.50
CA ASP A 147 15.34 8.78 11.83
C ASP A 147 14.20 9.80 12.03
N TYR A 148 14.18 10.90 11.27
CA TYR A 148 13.24 12.00 11.49
C TYR A 148 12.48 12.39 10.21
N TYR A 149 11.18 12.66 10.36
CA TYR A 149 10.30 13.07 9.27
C TYR A 149 9.22 14.06 9.77
N PRO A 150 8.89 15.12 9.01
CA PRO A 150 9.52 15.57 7.76
C PRO A 150 10.95 16.05 7.99
N TYR A 151 11.84 15.78 7.03
CA TYR A 151 13.23 16.20 7.16
C TYR A 151 13.37 17.69 6.81
N TRP A 152 14.00 18.47 7.70
CA TRP A 152 14.16 19.93 7.58
C TRP A 152 15.38 20.35 6.75
N GLN A 153 16.19 19.39 6.30
CA GLN A 153 17.31 19.63 5.40
C GLN A 153 17.01 18.98 4.03
N PRO A 154 17.80 19.30 2.98
CA PRO A 154 17.59 18.72 1.66
C PRO A 154 17.71 17.19 1.67
N THR A 155 16.75 16.53 1.01
CA THR A 155 16.72 15.09 0.76
C THR A 155 16.51 14.82 -0.73
N ASN A 156 16.96 13.66 -1.20
CA ASN A 156 16.72 13.16 -2.56
C ASN A 156 15.45 12.31 -2.65
N TRP A 157 14.80 12.04 -1.52
CA TRP A 157 13.66 11.17 -1.40
C TRP A 157 12.36 11.96 -1.57
N ILE A 158 11.58 11.58 -2.58
CA ILE A 158 10.26 12.13 -2.86
C ILE A 158 9.24 11.36 -2.02
N ASP A 159 8.40 12.08 -1.28
CA ASP A 159 7.40 11.47 -0.40
C ASP A 159 6.18 11.01 -1.19
N ILE A 160 5.78 9.74 -1.02
CA ILE A 160 4.59 9.17 -1.67
C ILE A 160 3.40 9.26 -0.72
N ALA A 161 3.53 8.62 0.45
CA ALA A 161 2.46 8.53 1.43
C ALA A 161 3.00 8.26 2.83
N ILE A 162 2.29 8.73 3.85
CA ILE A 162 2.49 8.38 5.25
C ILE A 162 1.23 7.73 5.82
N LEU A 163 1.35 6.47 6.23
CA LEU A 163 0.31 5.75 6.97
C LEU A 163 0.63 5.90 8.45
N THR A 164 -0.16 6.66 9.22
CA THR A 164 0.14 6.97 10.63
C THR A 164 -1.07 6.82 11.53
N ASN A 165 -0.89 6.35 12.77
CA ASN A 165 -1.94 6.39 13.79
C ASN A 165 -2.30 7.85 14.17
N ARG A 166 -1.37 8.80 13.98
CA ARG A 166 -1.50 10.23 14.32
C ARG A 166 -2.09 11.03 13.17
N GLN A 167 -3.34 10.77 12.83
CA GLN A 167 -4.06 11.47 11.75
C GLN A 167 -4.14 12.98 11.98
N ASP A 168 -4.07 13.44 13.23
CA ASP A 168 -3.97 14.86 13.60
C ASP A 168 -2.74 15.57 12.99
N LEU A 169 -1.67 14.82 12.70
CA LEU A 169 -0.44 15.33 12.11
C LEU A 169 -0.44 15.34 10.58
N CYS A 170 -1.49 14.81 9.92
CA CYS A 170 -1.53 14.73 8.46
C CYS A 170 -1.36 16.08 7.77
N THR A 171 -2.03 17.13 8.27
CA THR A 171 -1.88 18.49 7.72
C THR A 171 -0.44 18.97 7.83
N TYR A 172 0.20 18.72 8.98
CA TYR A 172 1.60 19.07 9.21
C TYR A 172 2.53 18.33 8.23
N TYR A 173 2.38 17.00 8.08
CA TYR A 173 3.20 16.22 7.15
C TYR A 173 3.07 16.67 5.70
N ARG A 174 1.85 16.97 5.26
CA ARG A 174 1.57 17.41 3.89
C ARG A 174 2.18 18.76 3.58
N GLN A 175 2.11 19.71 4.52
CA GLN A 175 2.63 21.07 4.34
C GLN A 175 4.16 21.14 4.48
N ASN A 176 4.74 20.27 5.31
CA ASN A 176 6.16 20.30 5.63
C ASN A 176 6.98 19.25 4.87
N SER A 177 6.42 18.57 3.85
CA SER A 177 7.21 17.70 2.96
C SER A 177 8.04 18.52 1.98
N GLN A 178 9.24 18.03 1.61
CA GLN A 178 10.05 18.69 0.56
C GLN A 178 9.40 18.61 -0.82
N ASN A 179 8.36 17.78 -1.00
CA ASN A 179 7.55 17.78 -2.22
C ASN A 179 7.01 19.18 -2.56
N VAL A 180 6.59 19.93 -1.55
CA VAL A 180 5.92 21.24 -1.70
C VAL A 180 6.70 22.40 -1.08
N GLN A 181 7.59 22.14 -0.12
CA GLN A 181 8.33 23.17 0.60
C GLN A 181 9.83 23.09 0.31
N SER A 182 10.48 24.22 0.02
CA SER A 182 11.92 24.26 -0.19
C SER A 182 12.70 23.99 1.10
N ARG A 183 14.00 23.71 0.95
CA ARG A 183 14.95 23.45 2.03
C ARG A 183 16.15 24.36 1.90
N PHE A 184 16.83 24.59 3.00
CA PHE A 184 18.05 25.40 3.01
C PHE A 184 19.15 24.68 3.75
N ALA A 185 20.37 24.76 3.24
CA ALA A 185 21.53 24.16 3.89
C ALA A 185 22.80 24.97 3.64
N CYS A 186 23.73 24.86 4.60
CA CYS A 186 25.11 25.30 4.44
C CYS A 186 25.90 24.20 3.72
N THR A 187 26.39 24.46 2.52
CA THR A 187 27.15 23.49 1.71
C THR A 187 28.26 24.16 0.92
N PHE A 188 29.22 23.38 0.45
CA PHE A 188 30.18 23.83 -0.56
C PHE A 188 29.62 23.70 -1.97
N ALA A 189 30.21 24.43 -2.90
CA ALA A 189 29.78 24.47 -4.29
C ALA A 189 30.17 23.20 -5.07
N THR A 190 31.24 22.52 -4.68
CA THR A 190 31.75 21.35 -5.40
C THR A 190 31.87 20.12 -4.50
N LYS A 191 31.76 18.93 -5.10
CA LYS A 191 32.02 17.65 -4.43
C LYS A 191 33.45 17.56 -3.89
N ALA A 192 34.44 18.12 -4.59
CA ALA A 192 35.83 18.14 -4.15
C ALA A 192 36.01 18.93 -2.84
N ASP A 193 35.33 20.07 -2.70
CA ASP A 193 35.35 20.86 -1.48
C ASP A 193 34.70 20.12 -0.30
N LEU A 194 33.62 19.37 -0.56
CA LEU A 194 32.98 18.50 0.45
C LEU A 194 33.91 17.37 0.90
N ILE A 195 34.65 16.75 -0.02
CA ILE A 195 35.66 15.73 0.32
C ILE A 195 36.76 16.36 1.19
N LYS A 196 37.30 17.52 0.78
CA LYS A 196 38.30 18.25 1.56
C LYS A 196 37.79 18.61 2.95
N ALA A 197 36.56 19.11 3.06
CA ALA A 197 35.93 19.42 4.34
C ALA A 197 35.79 18.17 5.22
N ASN A 198 35.37 17.05 4.64
CA ASN A 198 35.27 15.77 5.33
C ASN A 198 36.63 15.27 5.85
N ASP A 199 37.68 15.35 5.03
CA ASP A 199 39.03 14.88 5.39
C ASP A 199 39.63 15.73 6.52
N LEU A 200 39.34 17.03 6.50
CA LEU A 200 39.67 17.98 7.56
C LEU A 200 38.72 17.91 8.77
N LYS A 201 37.73 17.00 8.76
CA LYS A 201 36.70 16.84 9.81
C LYS A 201 35.95 18.14 10.15
N ILE A 202 35.70 18.96 9.12
CA ILE A 202 34.96 20.20 9.25
C ILE A 202 33.48 19.91 9.50
N ILE A 203 32.91 20.64 10.45
CA ILE A 203 31.47 20.65 10.72
C ILE A 203 30.89 21.99 10.28
N LEU A 204 30.04 21.94 9.26
CA LEU A 204 29.25 23.07 8.78
C LEU A 204 28.04 23.32 9.69
N PRO A 205 27.71 24.58 9.99
CA PRO A 205 26.51 24.91 10.74
C PRO A 205 25.25 24.62 9.93
N ASN A 206 24.13 24.47 10.63
CA ASN A 206 22.83 24.12 10.04
C ASN A 206 21.81 25.28 10.04
N ASN A 207 22.27 26.50 10.32
CA ASN A 207 21.49 27.74 10.22
C ASN A 207 22.24 28.78 9.37
N LYS A 208 21.49 29.78 8.89
CA LYS A 208 21.97 30.78 7.94
C LYS A 208 23.06 31.67 8.53
N GLU A 209 22.79 32.23 9.71
CA GLU A 209 23.64 33.21 10.36
C GLU A 209 25.04 32.64 10.61
N ALA A 210 25.11 31.42 11.15
CA ALA A 210 26.38 30.75 11.38
C ALA A 210 27.07 30.32 10.08
N CYS A 211 26.31 29.97 9.03
CA CYS A 211 26.88 29.63 7.73
C CYS A 211 27.56 30.84 7.07
N GLU A 212 26.91 32.00 7.11
CA GLU A 212 27.44 33.25 6.56
C GLU A 212 28.65 33.76 7.34
N ALA A 213 28.69 33.52 8.65
CA ALA A 213 29.83 33.81 9.51
C ALA A 213 30.94 32.74 9.46
N PHE A 214 30.72 31.62 8.76
CA PHE A 214 31.65 30.49 8.79
C PHE A 214 32.99 30.86 8.15
N ASN A 215 34.06 30.72 8.92
CA ASN A 215 35.42 30.90 8.46
C ASN A 215 36.32 29.81 9.04
N ASN A 216 37.08 29.11 8.18
CA ASN A 216 38.03 28.10 8.61
C ASN A 216 39.34 28.22 7.83
N PRO A 217 40.48 28.51 8.50
CA PRO A 217 41.77 28.65 7.84
C PRO A 217 42.21 27.41 7.05
N GLY A 218 41.85 26.21 7.50
CA GLY A 218 42.23 24.93 6.85
C GLY A 218 41.59 24.73 5.47
N LEU A 219 40.57 25.52 5.12
CA LEU A 219 39.93 25.45 3.82
C LEU A 219 40.63 26.30 2.74
N ASN A 220 41.70 27.04 3.08
CA ASN A 220 42.47 27.88 2.14
C ASN A 220 41.58 28.85 1.33
N GLY A 221 40.63 29.51 2.00
CA GLY A 221 39.73 30.49 1.39
C GLY A 221 38.47 29.92 0.74
N ILE A 222 38.32 28.58 0.67
CA ILE A 222 37.05 27.94 0.26
C ILE A 222 36.01 28.20 1.36
N LYS A 223 34.89 28.82 0.99
CA LYS A 223 33.78 29.13 1.90
C LYS A 223 32.51 28.37 1.54
N PRO A 224 31.77 27.83 2.53
CA PRO A 224 30.44 27.30 2.27
C PRO A 224 29.48 28.44 1.96
N ARG A 225 28.32 28.10 1.40
CA ARG A 225 27.23 29.04 1.12
C ARG A 225 25.94 28.50 1.71
N TRP A 226 25.12 29.41 2.21
CA TRP A 226 23.74 29.11 2.52
C TRP A 226 22.93 29.12 1.23
N ILE A 227 22.43 27.96 0.80
CA ILE A 227 21.71 27.85 -0.47
C ILE A 227 20.32 27.27 -0.26
N GLU A 228 19.39 27.71 -1.11
CA GLU A 228 18.07 27.12 -1.24
C GLU A 228 18.13 25.90 -2.15
N PHE A 229 17.51 24.82 -1.71
CA PHE A 229 17.17 23.65 -2.48
C PHE A 229 15.66 23.71 -2.73
N PRO A 230 15.22 23.83 -3.99
CA PRO A 230 13.80 23.97 -4.29
C PRO A 230 13.01 22.74 -3.80
N SER A 231 11.70 22.93 -3.65
CA SER A 231 10.80 21.79 -3.48
C SER A 231 10.87 20.87 -4.70
N HIS A 232 10.48 19.60 -4.54
CA HIS A 232 10.48 18.67 -5.67
C HIS A 232 9.41 19.00 -6.72
N ASN A 233 8.54 19.98 -6.46
CA ASN A 233 7.41 20.33 -7.29
C ASN A 233 6.52 19.10 -7.56
N GLN A 234 6.28 18.33 -6.49
CA GLN A 234 5.43 17.14 -6.49
C GLN A 234 4.21 17.38 -5.60
N PRO A 235 3.11 16.63 -5.80
CA PRO A 235 2.00 16.65 -4.86
C PRO A 235 2.48 16.37 -3.43
N PRO A 236 1.84 16.96 -2.40
CA PRO A 236 2.14 16.59 -1.03
C PRO A 236 1.84 15.10 -0.81
N PRO A 237 2.56 14.43 0.11
CA PRO A 237 2.34 13.00 0.35
C PRO A 237 0.90 12.71 0.77
N GLU A 238 0.37 11.58 0.34
CA GLU A 238 -0.91 11.09 0.84
C GLU A 238 -0.79 10.76 2.34
N CYS A 239 -1.86 10.94 3.11
CA CYS A 239 -1.85 10.64 4.54
C CYS A 239 -3.10 9.85 4.93
N TYR A 240 -2.88 8.64 5.45
CA TYR A 240 -3.92 7.68 5.80
C TYR A 240 -3.63 7.04 7.16
N SER A 241 -4.62 6.39 7.76
CA SER A 241 -4.40 5.49 8.88
C SER A 241 -3.89 4.15 8.34
N PRO A 242 -2.88 3.52 8.96
CA PRO A 242 -2.45 2.19 8.53
C PRO A 242 -3.55 1.17 8.84
N PRO A 243 -3.63 0.05 8.07
CA PRO A 243 -4.46 -1.07 8.46
C PRO A 243 -3.98 -1.66 9.79
N TYR A 244 -4.90 -2.26 10.55
CA TYR A 244 -4.54 -3.04 11.73
C TYR A 244 -3.59 -4.16 11.31
N THR A 245 -2.43 -4.24 11.94
CA THR A 245 -1.47 -5.33 11.71
C THR A 245 -1.06 -5.94 13.04
N ARG A 246 -1.05 -7.26 13.10
CA ARG A 246 -0.70 -8.00 14.32
C ARG A 246 0.82 -7.98 14.56
N GLU A 247 1.19 -7.80 15.82
CA GLU A 247 2.60 -7.85 16.26
C GLU A 247 3.28 -9.16 15.89
N ASN A 248 4.50 -9.08 15.36
CA ASN A 248 5.37 -10.22 15.04
C ASN A 248 4.76 -11.24 14.05
N HIS A 249 3.76 -10.84 13.26
CA HIS A 249 3.13 -11.70 12.24
C HIS A 249 3.34 -11.18 10.82
N LEU A 250 4.47 -10.52 10.55
CA LEU A 250 4.85 -10.03 9.22
C LEU A 250 3.75 -9.22 8.55
N GLY A 251 3.06 -8.36 9.30
CA GLY A 251 2.01 -7.50 8.78
C GLY A 251 0.67 -8.18 8.54
N ASP A 252 0.43 -9.38 9.07
CA ASP A 252 -0.87 -10.06 8.95
C ASP A 252 -2.03 -9.19 9.49
N VAL A 253 -3.11 -9.11 8.72
CA VAL A 253 -4.29 -8.28 9.00
C VAL A 253 -5.48 -9.17 9.33
N TYR A 254 -6.39 -8.70 10.17
CA TYR A 254 -7.56 -9.48 10.57
C TYR A 254 -8.49 -9.74 9.36
N GLY A 255 -8.65 -11.01 8.97
CA GLY A 255 -9.67 -11.45 8.01
C GLY A 255 -9.32 -11.42 6.53
N SER A 256 -8.08 -11.14 6.12
CA SER A 256 -7.71 -11.15 4.69
C SER A 256 -6.21 -11.35 4.41
N ASP A 257 -5.85 -11.27 3.12
CA ASP A 257 -4.49 -11.17 2.57
C ASP A 257 -3.67 -10.03 3.17
N MET A 258 -2.34 -10.07 2.96
CA MET A 258 -1.37 -9.06 3.42
C MET A 258 -1.75 -7.62 3.06
N PRO A 259 -1.36 -6.63 3.87
CA PRO A 259 -1.75 -5.25 3.67
C PRO A 259 -1.14 -4.67 2.39
N VAL A 260 -1.96 -3.88 1.68
CA VAL A 260 -1.63 -3.31 0.36
C VAL A 260 -1.83 -1.80 0.38
N PHE A 261 -0.92 -1.09 -0.28
CA PHE A 261 -1.03 0.32 -0.58
C PHE A 261 -0.97 0.54 -2.10
N ASN A 262 -1.99 1.17 -2.66
CA ASN A 262 -2.02 1.44 -4.09
C ASN A 262 -1.28 2.75 -4.36
N TRP A 263 -0.11 2.65 -4.99
CA TRP A 263 0.68 3.81 -5.37
C TRP A 263 0.30 4.29 -6.77
N THR A 264 -0.07 5.56 -6.88
CA THR A 264 -0.11 6.23 -8.17
C THR A 264 1.32 6.54 -8.63
N LEU A 265 1.79 5.87 -9.67
CA LEU A 265 3.12 6.14 -10.23
C LEU A 265 3.18 7.56 -10.82
N PRO A 266 4.29 8.28 -10.61
CA PRO A 266 4.52 9.58 -11.23
C PRO A 266 4.63 9.45 -12.75
N ASN A 267 4.17 10.47 -13.48
CA ASN A 267 4.31 10.53 -14.94
C ASN A 267 5.73 10.96 -15.35
N ILE A 268 6.69 10.05 -15.18
CA ILE A 268 8.10 10.25 -15.55
C ILE A 268 8.61 9.05 -16.36
N SER A 269 9.72 9.22 -17.07
CA SER A 269 10.47 8.11 -17.66
C SER A 269 11.82 8.02 -16.96
N ALA A 270 12.03 6.96 -16.18
CA ALA A 270 13.24 6.79 -15.40
C ALA A 270 13.64 5.31 -15.38
N ASN A 271 14.90 5.04 -15.73
CA ASN A 271 15.42 3.67 -15.85
C ASN A 271 15.91 3.08 -14.53
N LYS A 272 16.08 3.92 -13.50
CA LYS A 272 16.71 3.55 -12.25
C LYS A 272 16.06 4.30 -11.11
N CYS A 273 15.10 3.64 -10.48
CA CYS A 273 14.38 4.14 -9.32
C CYS A 273 14.48 3.16 -8.15
N ILE A 274 14.38 3.69 -6.95
CA ILE A 274 14.37 2.92 -5.71
C ILE A 274 13.20 3.39 -4.86
N LEU A 275 12.42 2.44 -4.35
CA LEU A 275 11.40 2.68 -3.35
C LEU A 275 12.05 2.49 -1.99
N ARG A 276 11.77 3.39 -1.06
CA ARG A 276 12.11 3.25 0.35
C ARG A 276 10.85 3.25 1.17
N VAL A 277 10.79 2.37 2.16
CA VAL A 277 9.77 2.42 3.19
C VAL A 277 10.46 2.58 4.53
N ARG A 278 9.95 3.48 5.36
CA ARG A 278 10.41 3.70 6.73
C ARG A 278 9.32 3.31 7.69
N TYR A 279 9.66 2.50 8.69
CA TYR A 279 8.78 2.06 9.76
C TYR A 279 9.22 2.79 11.03
N ASN A 280 8.52 3.85 11.39
CA ASN A 280 8.73 4.55 12.64
C ASN A 280 7.77 3.99 13.68
N ILE A 281 8.32 3.27 14.65
CA ILE A 281 7.58 2.59 15.70
C ILE A 281 7.99 3.20 17.03
N SER A 282 7.02 3.72 17.76
CA SER A 282 7.18 4.21 19.12
C SER A 282 6.31 3.42 20.08
N THR A 283 6.71 3.42 21.35
CA THR A 283 5.94 2.86 22.46
C THR A 283 4.90 3.86 22.95
N GLY A 284 3.79 3.39 23.53
CA GLY A 284 2.83 4.24 24.24
C GLY A 284 3.31 4.79 25.59
N ASP A 285 4.55 4.48 25.99
CA ASP A 285 5.15 4.85 27.28
C ASP A 285 5.38 6.36 27.48
N TYR A 286 5.44 7.12 26.37
CA TYR A 286 5.62 8.57 26.34
C TYR A 286 5.13 9.15 25.00
N ASP A 287 4.82 10.45 24.97
CA ASP A 287 4.48 11.14 23.73
C ASP A 287 5.74 11.48 22.93
N GLY A 288 6.03 10.66 21.91
CA GLY A 288 7.20 10.84 21.05
C GLY A 288 7.20 12.11 20.20
N TRP A 289 6.06 12.80 20.05
CA TRP A 289 5.96 14.03 19.25
C TRP A 289 6.41 15.28 20.02
N ASN A 290 6.13 15.31 21.32
CA ASN A 290 6.35 16.50 22.16
C ASN A 290 7.67 16.47 22.95
N ILE A 291 8.62 15.63 22.55
CA ILE A 291 9.94 15.52 23.18
C ILE A 291 11.05 16.12 22.33
N ASN A 292 12.07 16.66 22.99
CA ASN A 292 13.22 17.26 22.35
C ASN A 292 14.47 17.12 23.25
N SER A 293 15.52 17.89 22.96
CA SER A 293 16.77 17.86 23.72
C SER A 293 16.64 18.19 25.22
N SER A 294 15.61 18.92 25.64
CA SER A 294 15.35 19.20 27.06
C SER A 294 15.00 17.93 27.85
N SER A 295 14.46 16.92 27.18
CA SER A 295 14.06 15.63 27.76
C SER A 295 15.23 14.63 27.88
N ASN A 296 16.44 15.00 27.46
CA ASN A 296 17.62 14.13 27.49
C ASN A 296 18.11 13.84 28.92
N ASN A 297 19.04 12.89 29.04
CA ASN A 297 19.75 12.57 30.28
C ASN A 297 18.82 12.20 31.46
N GLY A 298 17.74 11.47 31.17
CA GLY A 298 16.79 11.02 32.20
C GLY A 298 15.73 12.05 32.61
N ASN A 299 15.65 13.19 31.89
CA ASN A 299 14.61 14.21 32.09
C ASN A 299 13.26 13.86 31.41
N LEU A 300 13.06 12.60 31.03
CA LEU A 300 11.80 12.09 30.52
C LEU A 300 11.30 11.02 31.48
N TYR A 301 10.17 11.29 32.11
CA TYR A 301 9.48 10.33 32.99
C TYR A 301 8.53 9.47 32.16
N ILE A 302 8.59 8.17 32.38
CA ILE A 302 7.74 7.19 31.69
C ILE A 302 6.52 6.89 32.55
N MET A 303 5.37 6.63 31.93
CA MET A 303 4.15 6.21 32.64
C MET A 303 3.72 7.20 33.74
N LYS A 304 3.95 8.50 33.54
CA LYS A 304 3.63 9.55 34.52
C LYS A 304 2.18 9.47 35.04
N ASP A 305 1.25 9.05 34.19
CA ASP A 305 -0.18 8.95 34.50
C ASP A 305 -0.52 7.78 35.45
N PHE A 306 0.42 6.85 35.67
CA PHE A 306 0.29 5.77 36.65
C PHE A 306 0.72 6.20 38.06
N PHE A 307 1.28 7.40 38.20
CA PHE A 307 1.72 7.94 39.48
C PHE A 307 0.91 9.19 39.83
N PRO A 308 0.67 9.46 41.13
CA PRO A 308 -0.03 10.66 41.55
C PRO A 308 0.71 11.96 41.19
N ASP A 309 2.04 11.88 41.04
CA ASP A 309 2.92 12.99 40.73
C ASP A 309 4.27 12.50 40.14
N GLU A 310 5.00 13.40 39.48
CA GLU A 310 6.28 13.10 38.83
C GLU A 310 7.37 12.71 39.85
N LEU A 311 7.37 13.28 41.06
CA LEU A 311 8.35 12.98 42.11
C LEU A 311 8.21 11.53 42.60
N THR A 312 6.98 11.01 42.64
CA THR A 312 6.71 9.62 42.98
C THR A 312 7.27 8.66 41.92
N ALA A 313 7.06 8.96 40.63
CA ALA A 313 7.64 8.20 39.52
C ALA A 313 9.18 8.25 39.56
N GLU A 314 9.73 9.44 39.80
CA GLU A 314 11.16 9.71 39.92
C GLU A 314 11.82 8.90 41.04
N ARG A 315 11.25 8.95 42.26
CA ARG A 315 11.72 8.20 43.43
C ARG A 315 11.68 6.69 43.21
N ARG A 316 10.76 6.22 42.36
CA ARG A 316 10.64 4.81 41.99
C ARG A 316 11.47 4.41 40.78
N GLY A 317 12.20 5.34 40.17
CA GLY A 317 13.12 5.04 39.06
C GLY A 317 12.46 4.92 37.68
N TYR A 318 11.22 5.36 37.51
CA TYR A 318 10.48 5.35 36.23
C TYR A 318 10.94 6.48 35.29
N ARG A 319 12.21 6.42 34.90
CA ARG A 319 12.86 7.36 33.98
C ARG A 319 13.24 6.68 32.68
N TYR A 320 13.17 7.43 31.59
CA TYR A 320 13.65 7.00 30.30
C TYR A 320 15.19 7.05 30.24
N GLN A 321 15.82 5.93 30.59
CA GLN A 321 17.27 5.76 30.52
C GLN A 321 17.64 4.30 30.21
N THR A 322 18.91 4.07 29.89
CA THR A 322 19.40 2.70 29.65
C THR A 322 19.49 1.97 30.98
N ASN A 323 18.97 0.74 31.01
CA ASN A 323 18.91 -0.13 32.17
C ASN A 323 18.43 0.56 33.47
N PRO A 324 17.23 1.14 33.49
CA PRO A 324 16.72 1.81 34.68
C PRO A 324 16.51 0.80 35.81
N GLU A 325 16.85 1.23 37.02
CA GLU A 325 16.58 0.54 38.27
C GLU A 325 15.25 1.04 38.83
N ILE A 326 14.30 0.12 39.05
CA ILE A 326 12.91 0.42 39.37
C ILE A 326 12.52 -0.18 40.72
N LYS A 327 11.93 0.66 41.58
CA LYS A 327 11.34 0.25 42.85
C LYS A 327 9.83 0.03 42.70
N LEU A 328 9.42 -1.24 42.68
CA LEU A 328 8.03 -1.65 42.51
C LEU A 328 7.24 -1.65 43.83
N PHE A 329 7.89 -2.04 44.92
CA PHE A 329 7.25 -2.26 46.21
C PHE A 329 7.58 -1.13 47.19
N ASP A 330 6.60 -0.70 47.99
CA ASP A 330 6.82 0.25 49.08
C ASP A 330 7.35 -0.45 50.34
N ASP A 331 6.92 -1.69 50.54
CA ASP A 331 7.14 -2.52 51.73
C ASP A 331 8.28 -3.53 51.60
N ILE A 332 8.75 -3.78 50.37
CA ILE A 332 9.87 -4.67 50.07
C ILE A 332 11.06 -3.85 49.55
N ASP A 333 12.22 -4.01 50.18
CA ASP A 333 13.49 -3.42 49.71
C ASP A 333 14.06 -4.23 48.54
N LEU A 334 13.38 -4.16 47.39
CA LEU A 334 13.76 -4.80 46.16
C LEU A 334 13.67 -3.81 44.99
N THR A 335 14.81 -3.59 44.35
CA THR A 335 14.93 -2.81 43.12
C THR A 335 15.22 -3.76 41.97
N LEU A 336 14.41 -3.71 40.92
CA LEU A 336 14.62 -4.50 39.71
C LEU A 336 15.26 -3.64 38.63
N GLN A 337 16.27 -4.16 37.94
CA GLN A 337 16.85 -3.51 36.78
C GLN A 337 16.17 -4.02 35.51
N LEU A 338 15.66 -3.10 34.68
CA LEU A 338 15.19 -3.46 33.35
C LEU A 338 16.38 -3.62 32.39
N ALA A 339 16.32 -4.58 31.47
CA ALA A 339 17.30 -4.73 30.39
C ALA A 339 16.90 -3.89 29.17
N VAL A 340 16.97 -2.57 29.29
CA VAL A 340 16.49 -1.61 28.27
C VAL A 340 17.65 -0.83 27.65
N ASN A 341 17.68 -0.76 26.32
CA ASN A 341 18.57 0.12 25.57
C ASN A 341 17.78 1.26 24.92
N THR A 342 18.05 2.50 25.31
CA THR A 342 17.35 3.68 24.78
C THR A 342 17.69 4.01 23.32
N ALA A 343 18.66 3.34 22.71
CA ALA A 343 18.85 3.37 21.25
C ALA A 343 17.92 2.39 20.50
N GLN A 344 17.32 1.43 21.22
CA GLN A 344 16.39 0.43 20.69
C GLN A 344 14.93 0.68 21.11
N TYR A 345 14.72 1.59 22.05
CA TYR A 345 13.42 1.92 22.61
C TYR A 345 12.71 2.95 21.71
N GLY A 346 11.73 2.51 20.92
CA GLY A 346 11.20 3.27 19.79
C GLY A 346 12.25 3.45 18.67
N ARG A 347 11.97 3.01 17.45
CA ARG A 347 12.98 2.89 16.39
C ARG A 347 12.42 3.17 15.01
N VAL A 348 13.29 3.69 14.15
CA VAL A 348 13.01 3.77 12.71
C VAL A 348 13.76 2.65 12.01
N PHE A 349 13.00 1.75 11.39
CA PHE A 349 13.52 0.80 10.43
C PHE A 349 13.33 1.35 9.03
N GLN A 350 14.13 0.88 8.10
CA GLN A 350 13.91 1.18 6.70
C GLN A 350 14.34 0.02 5.82
N ASP A 351 13.62 -0.12 4.72
CA ASP A 351 13.94 -1.05 3.64
C ASP A 351 13.90 -0.31 2.31
N ARG A 352 14.71 -0.78 1.36
CA ARG A 352 14.85 -0.16 0.03
C ARG A 352 14.77 -1.20 -1.07
N SER A 353 13.93 -0.96 -2.07
CA SER A 353 13.74 -1.87 -3.19
C SER A 353 15.02 -2.15 -3.98
N PHE A 354 15.04 -3.24 -4.73
CA PHE A 354 15.89 -3.32 -5.93
C PHE A 354 15.55 -2.18 -6.90
N THR A 355 16.48 -1.86 -7.79
CA THR A 355 16.21 -0.88 -8.83
C THR A 355 15.05 -1.33 -9.72
N PHE A 356 14.14 -0.40 -10.01
CA PHE A 356 13.04 -0.61 -10.94
C PHE A 356 12.94 0.54 -11.93
N GLU A 357 12.25 0.28 -13.03
CA GLU A 357 12.02 1.25 -14.09
C GLU A 357 10.60 1.82 -13.98
N ILE A 358 10.47 3.14 -14.16
CA ILE A 358 9.20 3.80 -14.41
C ILE A 358 9.17 4.16 -15.89
N ARG A 359 8.30 3.48 -16.64
CA ARG A 359 8.15 3.68 -18.09
C ARG A 359 6.93 4.53 -18.39
N GLN A 360 7.02 5.32 -19.46
CA GLN A 360 5.89 6.05 -20.01
C GLN A 360 4.77 5.09 -20.39
N ARG A 361 3.53 5.44 -20.03
CA ARG A 361 2.34 4.64 -20.36
C ARG A 361 2.12 4.66 -21.87
N PRO A 362 2.12 3.49 -22.55
CA PRO A 362 1.71 3.39 -23.95
C PRO A 362 0.31 3.97 -24.18
N THR A 363 0.10 4.61 -25.34
CA THR A 363 -1.18 5.24 -25.70
C THR A 363 -2.35 4.26 -25.71
N GLU A 364 -2.09 2.99 -26.03
CA GLU A 364 -3.04 1.88 -25.98
C GLU A 364 -3.63 1.61 -24.58
N PHE A 365 -2.96 2.05 -23.51
CA PHE A 365 -3.40 1.86 -22.12
C PHE A 365 -3.90 3.15 -21.47
N GLN A 366 -4.13 4.22 -22.24
CA GLN A 366 -4.70 5.46 -21.69
C GLN A 366 -6.02 5.16 -20.97
N ASP A 367 -6.18 5.73 -19.78
CA ASP A 367 -7.36 5.58 -18.91
C ASP A 367 -7.74 4.14 -18.51
N LYS A 368 -6.88 3.15 -18.76
CA LYS A 368 -7.13 1.76 -18.37
C LYS A 368 -6.26 1.33 -17.18
N PRO A 369 -6.85 0.70 -16.15
CA PRO A 369 -6.06 0.14 -15.06
C PRO A 369 -5.23 -1.05 -15.58
N ILE A 370 -3.99 -1.13 -15.10
CA ILE A 370 -3.08 -2.23 -15.37
C ILE A 370 -2.82 -2.92 -14.03
N TYR A 371 -3.28 -4.16 -13.91
CA TYR A 371 -3.12 -4.98 -12.73
C TYR A 371 -1.84 -5.80 -12.86
N ASN A 372 -0.89 -5.57 -11.96
CA ASN A 372 0.38 -6.28 -11.96
C ASN A 372 0.25 -7.61 -11.23
N LEU A 373 0.72 -8.69 -11.87
CA LEU A 373 0.97 -9.97 -11.22
C LEU A 373 2.48 -10.21 -11.21
N ASN A 374 3.05 -10.24 -10.00
CA ASN A 374 4.47 -10.42 -9.76
C ASN A 374 4.75 -11.67 -8.93
N VAL A 375 6.03 -11.83 -8.58
CA VAL A 375 6.52 -12.81 -7.62
C VAL A 375 7.30 -12.08 -6.52
N ARG A 376 7.14 -12.50 -5.27
CA ARG A 376 7.98 -12.08 -4.13
C ARG A 376 8.70 -13.27 -3.51
N GLY A 377 9.64 -12.98 -2.63
CA GLY A 377 10.31 -13.98 -1.80
C GLY A 377 11.53 -14.58 -2.47
N ARG A 378 11.98 -15.71 -1.92
CA ARG A 378 13.17 -16.46 -2.32
C ARG A 378 12.92 -17.96 -2.47
N ARG A 379 13.84 -18.61 -3.19
CA ARG A 379 13.85 -20.06 -3.41
C ARG A 379 14.29 -20.72 -2.12
N GLY A 380 13.53 -21.70 -1.65
CA GLY A 380 13.80 -22.45 -0.42
C GLY A 380 12.59 -22.50 0.49
N ASN A 381 12.67 -23.29 1.55
CA ASN A 381 11.65 -23.30 2.60
C ASN A 381 11.88 -22.17 3.62
N ILE A 382 10.91 -21.91 4.49
CA ILE A 382 10.95 -20.79 5.45
C ILE A 382 12.19 -20.78 6.34
N VAL A 383 12.81 -21.93 6.65
CA VAL A 383 14.04 -22.00 7.46
C VAL A 383 15.27 -21.68 6.61
N GLN A 384 15.29 -22.14 5.37
CA GLN A 384 16.36 -21.90 4.40
C GLN A 384 16.41 -20.44 3.96
N VAL A 385 15.25 -19.87 3.65
CA VAL A 385 15.14 -18.48 3.24
C VAL A 385 15.00 -17.55 4.43
N TYR A 386 14.88 -18.07 5.67
CA TYR A 386 14.77 -17.22 6.85
C TYR A 386 15.95 -16.28 6.85
N PRO A 387 15.67 -14.98 6.77
CA PRO A 387 14.44 -14.29 7.20
C PRO A 387 13.49 -13.79 6.12
N ALA A 388 13.79 -14.04 4.85
CA ALA A 388 12.90 -13.77 3.76
C ALA A 388 11.63 -14.63 3.87
N VAL A 389 10.71 -14.45 2.93
CA VAL A 389 9.57 -15.35 2.76
C VAL A 389 9.84 -16.22 1.55
N GLU A 390 9.21 -17.39 1.58
CA GLU A 390 9.20 -18.34 0.47
C GLU A 390 8.57 -17.68 -0.77
N TYR A 391 8.84 -18.27 -1.94
CA TYR A 391 8.25 -17.77 -3.18
C TYR A 391 6.73 -17.80 -3.15
N ASP A 392 6.15 -16.65 -3.52
CA ASP A 392 4.71 -16.50 -3.62
C ASP A 392 4.35 -15.59 -4.80
N PHE A 393 3.16 -15.82 -5.38
CA PHE A 393 2.60 -14.89 -6.34
C PHE A 393 2.06 -13.67 -5.61
N VAL A 394 2.21 -12.49 -6.20
CA VAL A 394 1.75 -11.25 -5.60
C VAL A 394 0.94 -10.43 -6.59
N PRO A 395 -0.37 -10.23 -6.33
CA PRO A 395 -1.13 -10.90 -5.27
C PRO A 395 -1.33 -12.40 -5.53
N ASN A 396 -1.47 -13.15 -4.44
CA ASN A 396 -1.93 -14.54 -4.44
C ASN A 396 -3.41 -14.64 -4.88
N ARG A 397 -4.21 -13.61 -4.62
CA ARG A 397 -5.60 -13.43 -5.08
C ARG A 397 -5.69 -12.13 -5.87
N LEU A 398 -5.59 -12.22 -7.19
CA LEU A 398 -5.75 -11.07 -8.07
C LEU A 398 -7.20 -10.99 -8.56
N GLU A 399 -7.97 -10.01 -8.08
CA GLU A 399 -9.28 -9.69 -8.66
C GLU A 399 -9.11 -8.61 -9.73
N ILE A 400 -9.73 -8.81 -10.91
CA ILE A 400 -9.57 -7.94 -12.07
C ILE A 400 -10.96 -7.70 -12.71
N PRO A 401 -11.38 -6.44 -12.99
CA PRO A 401 -12.58 -6.18 -13.78
C PRO A 401 -12.33 -6.47 -15.26
N SER A 402 -13.39 -6.80 -16.01
CA SER A 402 -13.32 -6.88 -17.47
C SER A 402 -12.82 -5.55 -18.08
N ASN A 403 -12.39 -5.52 -19.34
CA ASN A 403 -11.91 -4.31 -20.02
C ASN A 403 -10.73 -3.59 -19.32
N SER A 404 -9.94 -4.34 -18.56
CA SER A 404 -8.69 -3.88 -17.95
C SER A 404 -7.52 -4.71 -18.45
N TYR A 405 -6.30 -4.36 -18.05
CA TYR A 405 -5.10 -5.08 -18.44
C TYR A 405 -4.51 -5.85 -17.27
N VAL A 406 -4.02 -7.06 -17.53
CA VAL A 406 -3.10 -7.75 -16.62
C VAL A 406 -1.68 -7.64 -17.17
N HIS A 407 -0.72 -7.29 -16.33
CA HIS A 407 0.70 -7.32 -16.66
C HIS A 407 1.38 -8.37 -15.80
N ILE A 408 1.67 -9.51 -16.43
CA ILE A 408 2.34 -10.64 -15.79
C ILE A 408 3.84 -10.52 -16.07
N GLN A 409 4.61 -10.24 -15.04
CA GLN A 409 6.06 -10.13 -15.10
C GLN A 409 6.68 -10.58 -13.77
N TRP A 410 7.94 -11.00 -13.80
CA TRP A 410 8.67 -11.32 -12.58
C TRP A 410 10.17 -11.28 -12.80
N ILE A 411 10.90 -11.16 -11.70
CA ILE A 411 12.34 -11.29 -11.66
C ILE A 411 12.72 -12.43 -10.71
N GLY A 412 13.48 -13.40 -11.21
CA GLY A 412 14.14 -14.45 -10.44
C GLY A 412 15.50 -13.98 -9.91
N SER A 413 16.44 -14.91 -9.73
CA SER A 413 17.82 -14.60 -9.31
C SER A 413 18.84 -15.51 -9.99
N ASN A 414 20.07 -15.03 -10.12
CA ASN A 414 21.25 -15.79 -10.55
C ASN A 414 22.32 -15.88 -9.45
N THR A 415 21.93 -15.59 -8.20
CA THR A 415 22.84 -15.54 -7.06
C THR A 415 22.31 -16.28 -5.82
N THR A 416 21.26 -17.10 -5.97
CA THR A 416 20.59 -17.80 -4.86
C THR A 416 21.58 -18.66 -4.04
N PRO A 417 21.45 -18.79 -2.71
CA PRO A 417 22.29 -19.67 -1.92
C PRO A 417 22.27 -21.13 -2.43
N ASP A 418 23.36 -21.85 -2.18
CA ASP A 418 23.46 -23.26 -2.58
C ASP A 418 22.60 -24.15 -1.64
N GLY A 419 21.74 -25.01 -2.20
CA GLY A 419 21.02 -26.03 -1.43
C GLY A 419 19.51 -25.81 -1.21
N ASP A 420 18.93 -24.76 -1.79
CA ASP A 420 17.52 -24.41 -1.59
C ASP A 420 16.62 -24.90 -2.73
N GLY A 421 15.66 -25.80 -2.48
CA GLY A 421 14.64 -26.28 -3.46
C GLY A 421 15.17 -26.97 -4.74
N GLN A 422 14.29 -27.20 -5.73
CA GLN A 422 14.61 -27.92 -6.98
C GLN A 422 15.34 -27.06 -8.03
N GLY A 423 16.50 -27.51 -8.50
CA GLY A 423 17.21 -26.90 -9.63
C GLY A 423 18.70 -26.65 -9.38
N ASN A 424 19.43 -26.17 -10.40
CA ASN A 424 20.82 -25.76 -10.29
C ASN A 424 21.02 -24.75 -9.16
N GLN A 425 22.17 -24.87 -8.49
CA GLN A 425 22.63 -23.89 -7.50
C GLN A 425 22.65 -22.49 -8.11
N GLN A 426 22.35 -21.48 -7.31
CA GLN A 426 22.39 -20.06 -7.69
C GLN A 426 21.39 -19.62 -8.76
N ILE A 427 20.52 -20.49 -9.26
CA ILE A 427 19.53 -20.13 -10.28
C ILE A 427 18.13 -20.21 -9.70
N ASP A 428 17.39 -19.13 -9.84
CA ASP A 428 15.98 -19.06 -9.47
C ASP A 428 15.14 -18.56 -10.64
N ARG A 429 14.08 -19.31 -10.96
CA ARG A 429 13.19 -19.12 -12.10
C ARG A 429 11.76 -19.41 -11.69
N ASN A 430 10.84 -18.66 -12.28
CA ASN A 430 9.41 -18.78 -12.03
C ASN A 430 8.70 -19.08 -13.34
N ASN A 431 7.57 -19.78 -13.25
CA ASN A 431 6.65 -19.95 -14.37
C ASN A 431 5.21 -19.96 -13.85
N LEU A 432 4.25 -19.97 -14.78
CA LEU A 432 2.83 -19.97 -14.45
C LEU A 432 2.10 -20.95 -15.36
N LEU A 433 1.45 -21.95 -14.75
CA LEU A 433 0.56 -22.88 -15.42
C LEU A 433 -0.76 -23.01 -14.68
N LEU A 434 -1.85 -23.12 -15.43
CA LEU A 434 -3.16 -23.46 -14.86
C LEU A 434 -3.13 -24.83 -14.20
N LEU A 435 -3.82 -24.96 -13.08
CA LEU A 435 -4.03 -26.24 -12.40
C LEU A 435 -5.14 -27.05 -13.07
N THR A 436 -5.06 -28.37 -12.99
CA THR A 436 -6.14 -29.24 -13.45
C THR A 436 -7.39 -29.10 -12.57
N ASN A 437 -8.56 -29.25 -13.19
CA ASN A 437 -9.78 -29.55 -12.44
C ASN A 437 -9.65 -30.94 -11.80
N ARG A 438 -10.08 -31.10 -10.55
CA ARG A 438 -10.22 -32.43 -9.93
C ARG A 438 -11.62 -32.97 -10.25
N MET A 439 -11.77 -34.28 -10.36
CA MET A 439 -13.07 -34.95 -10.55
C MET A 439 -14.01 -34.90 -9.34
N ILE A 440 -13.67 -34.12 -8.30
CA ILE A 440 -14.51 -34.00 -7.10
C ILE A 440 -15.34 -32.73 -7.26
N ASN A 441 -16.67 -32.87 -7.27
CA ASN A 441 -17.61 -31.76 -7.15
C ASN A 441 -17.34 -31.06 -5.81
N SER A 442 -16.46 -30.05 -5.80
CA SER A 442 -16.31 -29.20 -4.63
C SER A 442 -17.37 -28.11 -4.74
N ASP A 443 -18.42 -28.20 -3.90
CA ASP A 443 -19.42 -27.16 -3.67
C ASP A 443 -18.85 -25.86 -3.06
N TRP A 444 -17.52 -25.70 -3.05
CA TRP A 444 -16.77 -24.59 -2.45
C TRP A 444 -16.47 -23.46 -3.46
N ASN A 445 -17.28 -23.31 -4.51
CA ASN A 445 -17.20 -22.13 -5.36
C ASN A 445 -17.78 -20.94 -4.60
N GLN A 446 -16.90 -20.15 -3.96
CA GLN A 446 -17.25 -18.86 -3.35
C GLN A 446 -17.95 -17.91 -4.35
N PHE A 447 -17.74 -18.12 -5.67
CA PHE A 447 -18.38 -17.38 -6.76
C PHE A 447 -19.21 -18.33 -7.63
N GLU A 448 -20.41 -18.72 -7.18
CA GLU A 448 -21.32 -19.62 -7.93
C GLU A 448 -21.66 -19.12 -9.36
N TYR A 449 -21.50 -17.82 -9.62
CA TYR A 449 -21.78 -17.20 -10.92
C TYR A 449 -20.58 -17.18 -11.89
N LEU A 450 -19.39 -17.59 -11.43
CA LEU A 450 -18.19 -17.67 -12.26
C LEU A 450 -17.80 -19.12 -12.49
N ASN A 451 -17.43 -19.44 -13.73
CA ASN A 451 -16.78 -20.71 -14.02
C ASN A 451 -15.41 -20.73 -13.35
N SER A 452 -15.11 -21.82 -12.64
CA SER A 452 -13.84 -22.04 -11.97
C SER A 452 -12.99 -23.02 -12.78
N THR A 453 -11.74 -22.66 -13.06
CA THR A 453 -10.75 -23.48 -13.75
C THR A 453 -9.57 -23.72 -12.81
N GLY A 454 -9.21 -24.99 -12.66
CA GLY A 454 -8.25 -25.46 -11.67
C GLY A 454 -8.79 -25.43 -10.24
N LEU A 455 -8.04 -26.02 -9.32
CA LEU A 455 -8.31 -25.98 -7.89
C LEU A 455 -7.00 -25.81 -7.12
N LEU A 456 -6.95 -24.94 -6.09
CA LEU A 456 -5.72 -24.74 -5.29
C LEU A 456 -5.22 -26.02 -4.61
N ILE A 457 -6.12 -26.98 -4.33
CA ILE A 457 -5.77 -28.30 -3.78
C ILE A 457 -5.11 -29.23 -4.80
N ALA A 458 -5.13 -28.91 -6.09
CA ALA A 458 -4.48 -29.69 -7.13
C ALA A 458 -2.99 -29.33 -7.20
N ASN A 459 -2.15 -30.31 -7.49
CA ASN A 459 -0.69 -30.14 -7.65
C ASN A 459 -0.23 -30.40 -9.10
N MET A 460 -1.15 -30.82 -9.97
CA MET A 460 -0.85 -31.12 -11.37
C MET A 460 -1.31 -29.98 -12.27
N PRO A 461 -0.43 -29.44 -13.13
CA PRO A 461 -0.82 -28.47 -14.13
C PRO A 461 -1.73 -29.14 -15.17
N ALA A 462 -2.64 -28.37 -15.74
CA ALA A 462 -3.49 -28.79 -16.82
C ALA A 462 -2.75 -28.74 -18.17
N LEU A 463 -3.21 -29.53 -19.14
CA LEU A 463 -2.65 -29.48 -20.49
C LEU A 463 -2.96 -28.12 -21.15
N LEU A 464 -1.93 -27.49 -21.70
CA LEU A 464 -2.03 -26.15 -22.30
C LEU A 464 -3.02 -26.08 -23.47
N ASN A 465 -3.16 -27.15 -24.26
CA ASN A 465 -4.09 -27.21 -25.39
C ASN A 465 -5.55 -27.52 -24.97
N GLN A 466 -5.77 -27.96 -23.74
CA GLN A 466 -7.11 -28.32 -23.22
C GLN A 466 -7.68 -27.28 -22.27
N THR A 467 -6.87 -26.32 -21.85
CA THR A 467 -7.31 -25.23 -20.99
C THR A 467 -7.38 -23.92 -21.75
N ASN A 468 -8.11 -22.98 -21.18
CA ASN A 468 -8.16 -21.61 -21.64
C ASN A 468 -7.81 -20.71 -20.45
N PHE A 469 -6.68 -20.00 -20.54
CA PHE A 469 -6.22 -19.11 -19.48
C PHE A 469 -6.43 -17.67 -19.92
N LEU A 470 -7.39 -16.98 -19.31
CA LEU A 470 -7.71 -15.57 -19.58
C LEU A 470 -8.01 -15.23 -21.05
N ASN A 471 -8.34 -16.21 -21.90
CA ASN A 471 -8.39 -16.07 -23.36
C ASN A 471 -7.05 -15.69 -24.02
N LEU A 472 -5.93 -15.97 -23.36
CA LEU A 472 -4.60 -15.71 -23.90
C LEU A 472 -4.28 -16.60 -25.10
N PRO A 473 -3.66 -16.05 -26.16
CA PRO A 473 -3.13 -16.82 -27.27
C PRO A 473 -2.25 -17.98 -26.78
N LEU A 474 -2.24 -19.09 -27.51
CA LEU A 474 -1.44 -20.26 -27.15
C LEU A 474 0.06 -19.90 -26.99
N ASN A 475 0.57 -18.95 -27.78
CA ASN A 475 1.96 -18.49 -27.67
C ASN A 475 2.26 -17.81 -26.33
N ASP A 476 1.34 -16.99 -25.81
CA ASP A 476 1.50 -16.33 -24.51
C ASP A 476 1.48 -17.36 -23.38
N ARG A 477 0.58 -18.35 -23.48
CA ARG A 477 0.49 -19.43 -22.49
C ARG A 477 1.73 -20.35 -22.50
N ARG A 478 2.34 -20.57 -23.67
CA ARG A 478 3.65 -21.23 -23.79
C ARG A 478 4.75 -20.42 -23.14
N GLN A 479 4.78 -19.10 -23.36
CA GLN A 479 5.75 -18.22 -22.73
C GLN A 479 5.63 -18.19 -21.21
N LEU A 480 4.41 -18.16 -20.67
CA LEU A 480 4.18 -18.26 -19.22
C LEU A 480 4.64 -19.59 -18.65
N ALA A 481 4.40 -20.70 -19.34
CA ALA A 481 4.81 -22.03 -18.90
C ALA A 481 6.33 -22.23 -18.94
N ALA A 482 7.00 -21.67 -19.96
CA ALA A 482 8.43 -21.82 -20.19
C ALA A 482 9.29 -20.64 -19.68
N SER A 483 8.67 -19.63 -19.06
CA SER A 483 9.32 -18.35 -18.70
C SER A 483 10.07 -17.73 -19.89
N GLY A 484 9.37 -17.58 -21.02
CA GLY A 484 9.89 -17.11 -22.30
C GLY A 484 9.93 -18.23 -23.34
N GLN A 485 10.99 -18.29 -24.14
CA GLN A 485 11.20 -19.34 -25.14
C GLN A 485 12.27 -20.32 -24.63
N ASN A 486 11.89 -21.16 -23.67
CA ASN A 486 12.78 -22.16 -23.07
C ASN A 486 12.28 -23.58 -23.33
N THR A 487 13.20 -24.51 -23.55
CA THR A 487 12.95 -25.95 -23.74
C THR A 487 13.54 -26.81 -22.62
N ASP A 488 14.32 -26.22 -21.71
CA ASP A 488 14.86 -26.90 -20.54
C ASP A 488 13.73 -27.19 -19.53
N PRO A 489 13.53 -28.46 -19.11
CA PRO A 489 12.42 -28.83 -18.22
C PRO A 489 12.53 -28.21 -16.82
N LEU A 490 13.72 -27.73 -16.44
CA LEU A 490 14.00 -27.08 -15.17
C LEU A 490 14.25 -25.56 -15.36
N LEU A 491 13.90 -25.01 -16.52
CA LEU A 491 14.03 -23.60 -16.87
C LEU A 491 15.44 -23.00 -16.66
N TYR A 492 16.51 -23.77 -16.58
CA TYR A 492 17.85 -23.26 -16.25
C TYR A 492 18.35 -22.19 -17.21
N ASN A 493 18.02 -22.35 -18.49
CA ASN A 493 18.40 -21.43 -19.56
C ASN A 493 17.43 -20.24 -19.70
N ALA A 494 16.40 -20.13 -18.86
CA ALA A 494 15.50 -18.98 -18.90
C ALA A 494 16.24 -17.73 -18.40
N SER A 495 15.80 -16.57 -18.85
CA SER A 495 16.20 -15.30 -18.24
C SER A 495 15.70 -15.23 -16.80
N ALA A 496 16.43 -14.55 -15.92
CA ALA A 496 15.93 -14.23 -14.59
C ALA A 496 14.74 -13.27 -14.67
N TYR A 497 14.75 -12.33 -15.62
CA TYR A 497 13.62 -11.43 -15.87
C TYR A 497 12.71 -11.99 -16.96
N PHE A 498 11.40 -12.01 -16.68
CA PHE A 498 10.36 -12.35 -17.62
C PHE A 498 9.32 -11.24 -17.66
N ASP A 499 8.91 -10.87 -18.88
CA ASP A 499 7.86 -9.89 -19.15
C ASP A 499 6.99 -10.38 -20.30
N LEU A 500 5.71 -10.66 -20.03
CA LEU A 500 4.75 -11.01 -21.07
C LEU A 500 4.26 -9.78 -21.86
N GLY A 501 4.42 -8.59 -21.28
CA GLY A 501 3.69 -7.38 -21.61
C GLY A 501 2.27 -7.38 -21.04
N ALA A 502 1.62 -6.23 -21.07
CA ALA A 502 0.23 -6.11 -20.68
C ALA A 502 -0.70 -6.83 -21.69
N ARG A 503 -1.74 -7.49 -21.18
CA ARG A 503 -2.78 -8.16 -22.00
C ARG A 503 -4.16 -7.74 -21.57
N LEU A 504 -5.01 -7.44 -22.55
CA LEU A 504 -6.40 -7.06 -22.32
C LEU A 504 -7.19 -8.25 -21.78
N ILE A 505 -7.93 -8.02 -20.70
CA ILE A 505 -8.86 -8.96 -20.12
C ILE A 505 -10.26 -8.65 -20.65
N SER A 506 -10.73 -9.47 -21.59
CA SER A 506 -12.08 -9.33 -22.15
C SER A 506 -13.16 -9.75 -21.14
N ALA A 507 -14.41 -9.34 -21.37
CA ALA A 507 -15.55 -9.84 -20.59
C ALA A 507 -15.76 -11.36 -20.77
N GLU A 508 -15.34 -11.92 -21.91
CA GLU A 508 -15.36 -13.38 -22.16
C GLU A 508 -14.34 -14.14 -21.30
N SER A 509 -13.37 -13.43 -20.73
CA SER A 509 -12.38 -14.00 -19.82
C SER A 509 -12.94 -14.14 -18.39
N ALA A 510 -14.20 -13.76 -18.12
CA ALA A 510 -14.82 -13.86 -16.80
C ALA A 510 -14.76 -15.29 -16.25
N GLY A 511 -14.23 -15.42 -15.03
CA GLY A 511 -13.96 -16.73 -14.44
C GLY A 511 -12.94 -16.67 -13.31
N VAL A 512 -12.78 -17.79 -12.62
CA VAL A 512 -11.75 -17.99 -11.60
C VAL A 512 -10.69 -18.94 -12.16
N TYR A 513 -9.43 -18.52 -12.13
CA TYR A 513 -8.31 -19.25 -12.70
C TYR A 513 -7.29 -19.54 -11.62
N HIS A 514 -7.12 -20.82 -11.28
CA HIS A 514 -6.10 -21.27 -10.32
C HIS A 514 -4.85 -21.73 -11.05
N TYR A 515 -3.69 -21.25 -10.60
CA TYR A 515 -2.41 -21.52 -11.24
C TYR A 515 -1.31 -21.82 -10.22
N VAL A 516 -0.22 -22.41 -10.73
CA VAL A 516 0.95 -22.84 -9.97
C VAL A 516 2.23 -22.52 -10.74
N SER A 517 3.31 -22.31 -10.02
CA SER A 517 4.67 -22.39 -10.55
C SER A 517 5.21 -23.79 -10.35
N THR A 518 5.52 -24.50 -11.43
CA THR A 518 6.07 -25.86 -11.33
C THR A 518 7.51 -25.87 -10.85
N ARG A 519 8.22 -24.73 -10.91
CA ARG A 519 9.59 -24.61 -10.38
C ARG A 519 9.63 -24.50 -8.86
N ASN A 520 8.64 -23.85 -8.26
CA ASN A 520 8.61 -23.56 -6.83
C ASN A 520 7.52 -24.40 -6.13
N ASN A 521 7.58 -25.71 -6.36
CA ASN A 521 6.61 -26.69 -5.85
C ASN A 521 7.27 -27.92 -5.19
N ASP A 522 8.58 -27.85 -4.90
CA ASP A 522 9.41 -28.97 -4.42
C ASP A 522 9.15 -29.35 -2.95
N PHE A 523 8.45 -28.51 -2.19
CA PHE A 523 8.21 -28.73 -0.76
C PHE A 523 6.83 -29.32 -0.44
N SER A 524 5.96 -29.55 -1.43
CA SER A 524 4.68 -30.31 -1.40
C SER A 524 3.58 -29.86 -0.41
N ASN A 525 3.92 -29.17 0.68
CA ASN A 525 2.98 -28.56 1.63
C ASN A 525 3.01 -27.02 1.58
N ARG A 526 3.83 -26.45 0.70
CA ARG A 526 4.05 -25.01 0.51
C ARG A 526 4.32 -24.75 -0.96
N ASP A 527 3.25 -24.48 -1.69
CA ASP A 527 3.25 -24.40 -3.14
C ASP A 527 3.08 -22.94 -3.57
N GLN A 528 3.92 -22.46 -4.49
CA GLN A 528 3.71 -21.15 -5.12
C GLN A 528 2.48 -21.23 -6.04
N LYS A 529 1.31 -20.91 -5.48
CA LYS A 529 0.01 -20.95 -6.16
C LYS A 529 -0.71 -19.62 -6.01
N GLY A 530 -1.52 -19.30 -7.00
CA GLY A 530 -2.36 -18.10 -6.97
C GLY A 530 -3.67 -18.33 -7.69
N ARG A 531 -4.54 -17.34 -7.59
CA ARG A 531 -5.79 -17.27 -8.35
C ARG A 531 -6.00 -15.89 -8.94
N ILE A 532 -6.49 -15.86 -10.18
CA ILE A 532 -7.03 -14.65 -10.81
C ILE A 532 -8.54 -14.80 -10.89
N ILE A 533 -9.26 -13.78 -10.46
CA ILE A 533 -10.72 -13.70 -10.52
C ILE A 533 -11.06 -12.57 -11.48
N VAL A 534 -11.55 -12.92 -12.67
CA VAL A 534 -12.01 -11.95 -13.65
C VAL A 534 -13.49 -11.69 -13.43
N GLN A 535 -13.81 -10.48 -12.97
CA GLN A 535 -15.18 -10.02 -12.82
C GLN A 535 -15.74 -9.55 -14.16
N PRO A 536 -17.01 -9.88 -14.49
CA PRO A 536 -17.63 -9.42 -15.72
C PRO A 536 -17.96 -7.92 -15.68
N PHE A 537 -17.92 -7.29 -14.51
CA PHE A 537 -18.34 -5.91 -14.24
C PHE A 537 -17.16 -5.00 -13.84
N GLN A 538 -17.38 -3.68 -13.89
CA GLN A 538 -16.37 -2.69 -13.50
C GLN A 538 -16.43 -2.42 -12.01
N TYR A 539 -15.26 -2.21 -11.40
CA TYR A 539 -15.17 -1.71 -10.04
C TYR A 539 -13.89 -0.91 -9.82
N LYS A 540 -13.89 -0.12 -8.75
CA LYS A 540 -12.72 0.61 -8.24
C LYS A 540 -12.58 0.41 -6.75
N TYR A 541 -11.33 0.17 -6.33
CA TYR A 541 -10.95 0.06 -4.94
C TYR A 541 -10.21 1.32 -4.48
N GLN A 542 -10.52 1.83 -3.30
CA GLN A 542 -9.78 2.95 -2.70
C GLN A 542 -9.84 2.92 -1.16
N LEU A 543 -8.72 3.29 -0.51
CA LEU A 543 -8.71 3.60 0.92
C LEU A 543 -9.28 5.00 1.14
N ILE A 544 -10.32 5.10 1.96
CA ILE A 544 -10.97 6.35 2.32
C ILE A 544 -10.62 6.69 3.77
N GLY A 545 -9.90 7.79 3.97
CA GLY A 545 -9.56 8.32 5.29
C GLY A 545 -10.43 9.52 5.68
N GLN A 546 -9.94 10.32 6.64
CA GLN A 546 -10.63 11.52 7.12
C GLN A 546 -10.58 12.70 6.13
N ASN A 547 -9.69 12.68 5.14
CA ASN A 547 -9.65 13.72 4.11
C ASN A 547 -10.81 13.54 3.11
N SER A 548 -11.15 14.59 2.38
CA SER A 548 -12.07 14.49 1.25
C SER A 548 -11.47 13.62 0.13
N HIS A 549 -12.27 12.72 -0.43
CA HIS A 549 -11.88 11.81 -1.50
C HIS A 549 -12.98 11.70 -2.55
N THR A 550 -12.60 11.58 -3.83
CA THR A 550 -13.55 11.30 -4.92
C THR A 550 -13.13 10.06 -5.70
N MET A 551 -13.98 9.05 -5.68
CA MET A 551 -13.89 7.86 -6.52
C MET A 551 -14.65 8.11 -7.82
N LYS A 552 -13.97 7.98 -8.96
CA LYS A 552 -14.59 7.95 -10.28
C LYS A 552 -14.58 6.52 -10.80
N LEU A 553 -15.75 6.03 -11.22
CA LEU A 553 -15.94 4.73 -11.87
C LEU A 553 -16.72 4.96 -13.16
N GLU A 554 -16.09 4.70 -14.31
CA GLU A 554 -16.60 5.12 -15.62
C GLU A 554 -16.99 6.60 -15.59
N ASN A 555 -18.29 6.92 -15.72
CA ASN A 555 -18.79 8.28 -15.67
C ASN A 555 -19.43 8.65 -14.31
N ALA A 556 -19.59 7.69 -13.40
CA ALA A 556 -20.12 7.93 -12.06
C ALA A 556 -19.04 8.49 -11.13
N MET A 557 -19.46 9.40 -10.26
CA MET A 557 -18.65 9.97 -9.19
C MET A 557 -19.24 9.64 -7.84
N LEU A 558 -18.37 9.25 -6.90
CA LEU A 558 -18.68 9.00 -5.51
C LEU A 558 -17.70 9.82 -4.67
N THR A 559 -18.21 10.80 -3.94
CA THR A 559 -17.42 11.72 -3.13
C THR A 559 -17.67 11.48 -1.66
N PHE A 560 -16.58 11.37 -0.92
CA PHE A 560 -16.49 11.29 0.53
C PHE A 560 -16.06 12.66 1.05
N PRO A 561 -16.94 13.42 1.69
CA PRO A 561 -16.56 14.67 2.33
C PRO A 561 -15.49 14.47 3.41
N GLU A 562 -14.84 15.55 3.81
CA GLU A 562 -13.91 15.54 4.94
C GLU A 562 -14.62 15.01 6.20
N LYS A 563 -13.96 14.13 6.94
CA LYS A 563 -14.45 13.45 8.16
C LYS A 563 -15.70 12.60 7.95
N SER A 564 -15.95 12.15 6.73
CA SER A 564 -16.98 11.13 6.43
C SER A 564 -16.70 9.76 7.04
N THR A 565 -15.46 9.50 7.44
CA THR A 565 -15.04 8.28 8.16
C THR A 565 -14.23 8.67 9.38
N ASN A 566 -14.39 7.95 10.49
CA ASN A 566 -13.58 8.17 11.70
C ASN A 566 -12.20 7.52 11.60
N THR A 567 -12.12 6.40 10.87
CA THR A 567 -10.93 5.60 10.62
C THR A 567 -10.79 5.36 9.13
N THR A 568 -9.59 5.01 8.66
CA THR A 568 -9.43 4.62 7.26
C THR A 568 -10.16 3.32 6.99
N ILE A 569 -11.05 3.35 6.00
CA ILE A 569 -11.78 2.17 5.55
C ILE A 569 -11.41 1.86 4.10
N SER A 570 -11.49 0.59 3.76
CA SER A 570 -11.40 0.12 2.39
C SER A 570 -12.78 0.20 1.73
N VAL A 571 -12.88 0.88 0.59
CA VAL A 571 -14.14 0.98 -0.17
C VAL A 571 -13.96 0.38 -1.56
N LYS A 572 -14.88 -0.51 -1.94
CA LYS A 572 -15.04 -0.99 -3.31
C LYS A 572 -16.34 -0.42 -3.89
N PHE A 573 -16.19 0.34 -4.97
CA PHE A 573 -17.30 0.91 -5.74
C PHE A 573 -17.44 0.12 -7.04
N SER A 574 -18.57 -0.57 -7.23
CA SER A 574 -18.82 -1.47 -8.37
C SER A 574 -20.03 -1.01 -9.18
N GLN A 575 -19.98 -1.23 -10.49
CA GLN A 575 -21.06 -0.95 -11.43
C GLN A 575 -21.42 -2.23 -12.19
N PHE A 576 -22.68 -2.63 -12.11
CA PHE A 576 -23.24 -3.80 -12.78
C PHE A 576 -24.24 -3.36 -13.84
N THR A 577 -24.24 -4.03 -14.99
CA THR A 577 -25.37 -3.93 -15.91
C THR A 577 -26.54 -4.80 -15.43
N ARG A 578 -27.73 -4.48 -15.90
CA ARG A 578 -28.97 -5.25 -15.70
C ARG A 578 -28.74 -6.73 -15.99
N ASP A 579 -28.22 -7.05 -17.18
CA ASP A 579 -27.97 -8.42 -17.62
C ASP A 579 -26.90 -9.14 -16.78
N GLN A 580 -25.85 -8.42 -16.37
CA GLN A 580 -24.82 -8.97 -15.47
C GLN A 580 -25.44 -9.33 -14.13
N LEU A 581 -26.29 -8.46 -13.59
CA LEU A 581 -27.00 -8.70 -12.34
C LEU A 581 -27.95 -9.90 -12.45
N ALA A 582 -28.69 -10.06 -13.55
CA ALA A 582 -29.51 -11.26 -13.79
C ALA A 582 -28.70 -12.57 -13.73
N LYS A 583 -27.48 -12.58 -14.26
CA LYS A 583 -26.62 -13.78 -14.25
C LYS A 583 -26.10 -14.12 -12.86
N ILE A 584 -25.90 -13.11 -12.01
CA ILE A 584 -25.44 -13.29 -10.62
C ILE A 584 -26.61 -13.74 -9.72
N LEU A 585 -27.83 -13.29 -10.04
CA LEU A 585 -29.06 -13.62 -9.34
C LEU A 585 -29.52 -15.09 -9.58
N PRO A 586 -30.05 -15.78 -8.56
CA PRO A 586 -30.72 -17.07 -8.72
C PRO A 586 -32.00 -16.94 -9.56
N LYS A 587 -32.50 -18.07 -10.07
CA LYS A 587 -33.60 -18.16 -11.07
C LYS A 587 -34.85 -17.32 -10.75
N ASN A 588 -35.19 -17.12 -9.47
CA ASN A 588 -36.33 -16.28 -9.07
C ASN A 588 -36.07 -14.76 -9.21
N GLY A 589 -34.81 -14.32 -9.15
CA GLY A 589 -34.39 -12.93 -9.38
C GLY A 589 -34.25 -12.55 -10.87
N GLN A 590 -34.06 -13.54 -11.75
CA GLN A 590 -33.88 -13.35 -13.21
C GLN A 590 -35.11 -12.78 -13.92
N ASN A 591 -36.33 -13.16 -13.49
CA ASN A 591 -37.59 -12.71 -14.09
C ASN A 591 -37.90 -11.21 -13.88
N ILE A 592 -37.14 -10.53 -13.02
CA ILE A 592 -37.45 -9.17 -12.59
C ILE A 592 -36.52 -8.15 -13.26
N VAL A 593 -35.27 -8.56 -13.50
CA VAL A 593 -34.30 -7.82 -14.31
C VAL A 593 -34.84 -7.58 -15.74
N ALA A 594 -35.80 -8.40 -16.19
CA ALA A 594 -36.52 -8.27 -17.44
C ALA A 594 -37.62 -7.17 -17.46
N LYS A 595 -37.82 -6.40 -16.37
CA LYS A 595 -38.82 -5.32 -16.34
C LYS A 595 -38.27 -4.04 -16.97
N GLU A 596 -39.04 -3.45 -17.88
CA GLU A 596 -38.67 -2.27 -18.70
C GLU A 596 -38.38 -0.99 -17.90
N THR A 597 -38.76 -0.92 -16.61
CA THR A 597 -38.67 0.31 -15.79
C THR A 597 -37.36 0.48 -15.02
N LEU A 598 -36.45 -0.51 -15.04
CA LEU A 598 -35.14 -0.43 -14.38
C LEU A 598 -34.09 0.05 -15.38
N PHE A 599 -33.36 1.12 -15.05
CA PHE A 599 -32.24 1.58 -15.87
C PHE A 599 -31.08 0.58 -15.84
N ASP A 600 -30.22 0.63 -16.85
CA ASP A 600 -29.28 -0.45 -17.13
C ASP A 600 -28.20 -0.62 -16.05
N ASN A 601 -27.85 0.42 -15.29
CA ASN A 601 -26.74 0.39 -14.35
C ASN A 601 -27.19 0.36 -12.89
N VAL A 602 -26.59 -0.57 -12.13
CA VAL A 602 -26.73 -0.73 -10.68
C VAL A 602 -25.38 -0.51 -10.03
N TYR A 603 -25.37 0.28 -8.95
CA TYR A 603 -24.15 0.65 -8.26
C TYR A 603 -24.11 0.02 -6.88
N VAL A 604 -22.96 -0.52 -6.49
CA VAL A 604 -22.75 -1.21 -5.22
C VAL A 604 -21.53 -0.64 -4.51
N ILE A 605 -21.69 -0.33 -3.23
CA ILE A 605 -20.59 0.08 -2.34
C ILE A 605 -20.40 -0.98 -1.26
N GLU A 606 -19.16 -1.45 -1.14
CA GLU A 606 -18.71 -2.36 -0.09
C GLU A 606 -17.66 -1.66 0.81
N PRO A 607 -17.57 -2.01 2.11
CA PRO A 607 -18.33 -3.04 2.81
C PRO A 607 -19.79 -2.64 3.04
N HIS A 608 -20.70 -3.58 2.79
CA HIS A 608 -22.14 -3.35 2.95
C HIS A 608 -22.50 -2.93 4.38
N GLU A 609 -23.51 -2.07 4.52
CA GLU A 609 -24.03 -1.55 5.80
C GLU A 609 -23.05 -0.70 6.61
N HIS A 610 -21.86 -0.42 6.08
CA HIS A 610 -20.98 0.55 6.71
C HIS A 610 -21.68 1.91 6.75
N ARG A 611 -21.78 2.49 7.95
CA ARG A 611 -22.37 3.80 8.16
C ARG A 611 -21.28 4.85 8.28
N PHE A 612 -21.34 5.82 7.39
CA PHE A 612 -20.43 6.95 7.35
C PHE A 612 -20.80 7.99 8.42
N SER A 613 -19.80 8.73 8.90
CA SER A 613 -19.98 9.82 9.86
C SER A 613 -20.68 11.03 9.24
N SER A 614 -20.69 11.14 7.91
CA SER A 614 -21.42 12.14 7.14
C SER A 614 -21.98 11.54 5.85
N ASN A 615 -22.94 12.23 5.21
CA ASN A 615 -23.46 11.82 3.91
C ASN A 615 -22.33 11.77 2.86
N ILE A 616 -22.24 10.66 2.15
CA ILE A 616 -21.48 10.52 0.90
C ILE A 616 -22.32 11.02 -0.27
N GLU A 617 -21.67 11.62 -1.26
CA GLU A 617 -22.34 12.23 -2.40
C GLU A 617 -22.10 11.42 -3.67
N PHE A 618 -23.18 11.17 -4.40
CA PHE A 618 -23.13 10.55 -5.71
C PHE A 618 -23.39 11.57 -6.79
N GLY A 619 -22.72 11.41 -7.92
CA GLY A 619 -23.05 12.06 -9.18
C GLY A 619 -23.12 11.03 -10.28
N ILE A 620 -24.29 10.85 -10.88
CA ILE A 620 -24.51 9.97 -12.03
C ILE A 620 -24.87 10.82 -13.26
N PRO A 621 -24.16 10.72 -14.40
CA PRO A 621 -24.45 11.53 -15.57
C PRO A 621 -25.83 11.25 -16.18
N PHE A 622 -26.47 12.25 -16.76
CA PHE A 622 -27.80 12.11 -17.38
C PHE A 622 -27.85 11.10 -18.55
N GLN A 623 -26.71 10.85 -19.21
CA GLN A 623 -26.61 9.88 -20.31
C GLN A 623 -26.96 8.45 -19.85
N GLU A 624 -26.69 8.13 -18.59
CA GLU A 624 -27.03 6.84 -17.96
C GLU A 624 -28.55 6.59 -17.90
N PHE A 625 -29.35 7.65 -18.05
CA PHE A 625 -30.81 7.62 -17.96
C PHE A 625 -31.48 7.95 -19.29
N ASN A 626 -30.82 7.72 -20.42
CA ASN A 626 -31.30 8.14 -21.76
C ASN A 626 -31.64 9.65 -21.83
N ASN A 627 -31.00 10.48 -20.99
CA ASN A 627 -31.33 11.90 -20.78
C ASN A 627 -32.78 12.15 -20.30
N ASN A 628 -33.37 11.20 -19.56
CA ASN A 628 -34.68 11.33 -18.90
C ASN A 628 -34.54 11.51 -17.37
N GLU A 629 -33.57 12.32 -16.94
CA GLU A 629 -33.21 12.48 -15.52
C GLU A 629 -34.34 13.02 -14.62
N LYS A 630 -35.32 13.71 -15.21
CA LYS A 630 -36.47 14.27 -14.49
C LYS A 630 -37.44 13.20 -13.97
N ASN A 631 -37.41 12.01 -14.58
CA ASN A 631 -38.28 10.90 -14.25
C ASN A 631 -37.51 9.72 -13.65
N VAL A 632 -36.45 9.99 -12.87
CA VAL A 632 -35.67 8.94 -12.20
C VAL A 632 -35.93 8.95 -10.71
N ASP A 633 -36.23 7.79 -10.15
CA ASP A 633 -36.18 7.55 -8.71
C ASP A 633 -34.93 6.73 -8.37
N VAL A 634 -34.20 7.17 -7.34
CA VAL A 634 -33.05 6.46 -6.78
C VAL A 634 -33.50 5.73 -5.53
N LEU A 635 -33.27 4.42 -5.50
CA LEU A 635 -33.65 3.57 -4.38
C LEU A 635 -32.39 2.91 -3.79
N GLN A 636 -32.26 2.96 -2.47
CA GLN A 636 -31.21 2.27 -1.72
C GLN A 636 -31.79 1.06 -0.99
N PHE A 637 -31.13 -0.08 -1.07
CA PHE A 637 -31.52 -1.28 -0.33
C PHE A 637 -31.07 -1.20 1.14
N GLU A 638 -32.02 -1.37 2.07
CA GLU A 638 -31.79 -1.50 3.51
C GLU A 638 -31.91 -2.99 3.93
N PRO A 639 -30.79 -3.67 4.26
CA PRO A 639 -30.79 -5.12 4.45
C PRO A 639 -31.58 -5.60 5.65
N ARG A 640 -31.60 -4.84 6.75
CA ARG A 640 -32.19 -5.26 8.03
C ARG A 640 -33.70 -5.49 7.95
N ASN A 641 -34.37 -4.61 7.21
CA ASN A 641 -35.81 -4.67 7.01
C ASN A 641 -36.17 -5.32 5.66
N GLY A 642 -35.16 -5.56 4.81
CA GLY A 642 -35.36 -5.91 3.42
C GLY A 642 -36.28 -4.90 2.76
N VAL A 643 -36.02 -3.60 2.90
CA VAL A 643 -36.84 -2.56 2.26
C VAL A 643 -35.98 -1.67 1.37
N TYR A 644 -36.64 -0.94 0.47
CA TYR A 644 -35.97 0.08 -0.33
C TYR A 644 -36.38 1.46 0.12
N LEU A 645 -35.38 2.27 0.41
CA LEU A 645 -35.54 3.67 0.78
C LEU A 645 -35.35 4.53 -0.46
N LYS A 646 -36.37 5.33 -0.80
CA LYS A 646 -36.27 6.33 -1.86
C LYS A 646 -35.39 7.47 -1.38
N LEU A 647 -34.32 7.74 -2.10
CA LEU A 647 -33.39 8.83 -1.78
C LEU A 647 -33.81 10.13 -2.47
N PRO A 648 -33.69 11.29 -1.80
CA PRO A 648 -33.84 12.58 -2.44
C PRO A 648 -32.77 12.78 -3.52
N THR A 649 -33.19 13.29 -4.67
CA THR A 649 -32.31 13.56 -5.82
C THR A 649 -32.31 15.04 -6.16
N THR A 650 -31.15 15.58 -6.51
CA THR A 650 -30.99 16.93 -7.06
C THR A 650 -30.41 16.85 -8.47
N LEU A 651 -30.78 17.81 -9.33
CA LEU A 651 -30.29 17.89 -10.70
C LEU A 651 -29.24 18.99 -10.80
N ASP A 652 -28.00 18.62 -11.13
CA ASP A 652 -26.95 19.56 -11.50
C ASP A 652 -26.95 19.72 -13.02
N THR A 653 -27.72 20.71 -13.51
CA THR A 653 -27.87 20.97 -14.94
C THR A 653 -26.60 21.49 -15.60
N ASN A 654 -25.71 22.13 -14.84
CA ASN A 654 -24.45 22.68 -15.35
C ASN A 654 -23.48 21.56 -15.69
N ASN A 655 -23.35 20.58 -14.80
CA ASN A 655 -22.47 19.43 -15.01
C ASN A 655 -23.19 18.23 -15.64
N ARG A 656 -24.51 18.33 -15.87
CA ARG A 656 -25.39 17.27 -16.38
C ARG A 656 -25.36 15.98 -15.54
N MET A 657 -25.46 16.14 -14.23
CA MET A 657 -25.38 15.05 -13.25
C MET A 657 -26.63 14.98 -12.37
N LEU A 658 -27.19 13.79 -12.18
CA LEU A 658 -28.14 13.46 -11.13
C LEU A 658 -27.34 13.23 -9.85
N LYS A 659 -27.61 14.02 -8.81
CA LYS A 659 -26.93 13.92 -7.52
C LYS A 659 -27.87 13.37 -6.46
N PHE A 660 -27.34 12.54 -5.58
CA PHE A 660 -28.04 12.06 -4.40
C PHE A 660 -27.03 11.80 -3.29
N GLN A 661 -27.52 11.67 -2.06
CA GLN A 661 -26.69 11.45 -0.89
C GLN A 661 -27.17 10.21 -0.14
N SER A 662 -26.25 9.55 0.55
CA SER A 662 -26.53 8.48 1.49
C SER A 662 -25.55 8.53 2.66
N ASP A 663 -25.95 8.09 3.84
CA ASP A 663 -25.07 7.93 5.00
C ASP A 663 -24.54 6.49 5.14
N THR A 664 -24.89 5.59 4.21
CA THR A 664 -24.63 4.15 4.33
C THR A 664 -24.17 3.55 3.00
N ALA A 665 -23.22 2.63 3.09
CA ALA A 665 -22.81 1.79 1.96
C ALA A 665 -23.88 0.72 1.66
N GLY A 666 -24.10 0.40 0.38
CA GLY A 666 -25.13 -0.55 -0.01
C GLY A 666 -25.34 -0.66 -1.51
N VAL A 667 -26.53 -1.11 -1.90
CA VAL A 667 -26.94 -1.29 -3.30
C VAL A 667 -27.87 -0.15 -3.70
N PHE A 668 -27.53 0.52 -4.80
CA PHE A 668 -28.26 1.66 -5.35
C PHE A 668 -28.80 1.32 -6.75
N VAL A 669 -30.11 1.45 -6.91
CA VAL A 669 -30.82 1.15 -8.16
C VAL A 669 -31.60 2.38 -8.64
N PHE A 670 -31.77 2.46 -9.96
CA PHE A 670 -32.40 3.60 -10.63
C PHE A 670 -33.60 3.12 -11.41
N VAL A 671 -34.78 3.69 -11.14
CA VAL A 671 -36.03 3.29 -11.78
C VAL A 671 -36.71 4.48 -12.46
N GLU A 672 -37.31 4.23 -13.60
CA GLU A 672 -38.12 5.22 -14.32
C GLU A 672 -39.45 5.44 -13.58
N ARG A 673 -39.78 6.70 -13.30
CA ARG A 673 -41.07 7.12 -12.75
C ARG A 673 -42.12 6.95 -13.85
N PRO A 674 -43.24 6.26 -13.59
CA PRO A 674 -44.29 6.12 -14.59
C PRO A 674 -44.86 7.48 -14.98
N LEU A 675 -44.97 7.73 -16.29
CA LEU A 675 -45.41 9.00 -16.88
C LEU A 675 -46.90 9.33 -16.67
N THR A 676 -47.73 8.39 -16.20
CA THR A 676 -49.19 8.57 -16.09
C THR A 676 -49.68 8.67 -14.64
N PRO A 677 -50.26 9.81 -14.21
CA PRO A 677 -50.81 10.01 -12.88
C PRO A 677 -52.23 9.43 -12.74
N ILE A 678 -52.41 8.14 -13.06
CA ILE A 678 -53.72 7.48 -12.92
C ILE A 678 -53.51 6.10 -12.26
N TRP A 679 -53.83 6.04 -10.96
CA TRP A 679 -54.21 4.85 -10.19
C TRP A 679 -53.31 3.59 -10.20
N ILE A 680 -52.00 3.74 -10.35
CA ILE A 680 -51.04 2.60 -10.26
C ILE A 680 -50.15 2.66 -9.00
N ALA A 681 -50.10 3.80 -8.31
CA ALA A 681 -49.22 4.02 -7.15
C ALA A 681 -49.53 3.12 -5.93
N GLY A 682 -50.77 2.63 -5.78
CA GLY A 682 -51.19 1.85 -4.61
C GLY A 682 -50.90 0.34 -4.65
N ILE A 683 -50.60 -0.23 -5.81
CA ILE A 683 -50.44 -1.69 -5.97
C ILE A 683 -49.14 -2.03 -6.69
N VAL A 684 -48.80 -1.30 -7.76
CA VAL A 684 -47.62 -1.64 -8.58
C VAL A 684 -46.33 -1.13 -7.96
N ILE A 685 -46.31 0.04 -7.35
CA ILE A 685 -45.11 0.54 -6.66
C ILE A 685 -44.73 -0.34 -5.45
N PRO A 686 -45.67 -0.74 -4.57
CA PRO A 686 -45.37 -1.69 -3.49
C PRO A 686 -44.95 -3.07 -4.01
N ILE A 687 -45.57 -3.58 -5.07
CA ILE A 687 -45.18 -4.87 -5.66
C ILE A 687 -43.80 -4.77 -6.31
N ILE A 688 -43.51 -3.70 -7.04
CA ILE A 688 -42.17 -3.44 -7.59
C ILE A 688 -41.16 -3.29 -6.45
N LEU A 689 -41.47 -2.55 -5.39
CA LEU A 689 -40.63 -2.45 -4.20
C LEU A 689 -40.38 -3.81 -3.56
N VAL A 690 -41.42 -4.61 -3.27
CA VAL A 690 -41.29 -5.96 -2.68
C VAL A 690 -40.47 -6.89 -3.57
N ILE A 691 -40.61 -6.76 -4.88
CA ILE A 691 -39.84 -7.55 -5.82
C ILE A 691 -38.38 -7.08 -5.84
N ILE A 692 -38.11 -5.78 -5.87
CA ILE A 692 -36.76 -5.21 -5.80
C ILE A 692 -36.11 -5.59 -4.45
N ILE A 693 -36.87 -5.56 -3.35
CA ILE A 693 -36.50 -6.03 -2.00
C ILE A 693 -35.97 -7.46 -2.05
N VAL A 694 -36.73 -8.38 -2.66
CA VAL A 694 -36.34 -9.79 -2.76
C VAL A 694 -35.07 -9.94 -3.60
N ILE A 695 -34.95 -9.20 -4.70
CA ILE A 695 -33.74 -9.18 -5.54
C ILE A 695 -32.52 -8.80 -4.73
N SER A 696 -32.54 -7.66 -4.04
CA SER A 696 -31.34 -7.18 -3.38
C SER A 696 -31.00 -7.89 -2.10
N THR A 697 -31.98 -8.49 -1.43
CA THR A 697 -31.72 -9.45 -0.35
C THR A 697 -30.90 -10.62 -0.88
N ILE A 698 -31.23 -11.10 -2.08
CA ILE A 698 -30.52 -12.20 -2.72
C ILE A 698 -29.16 -11.77 -3.28
N VAL A 699 -29.05 -10.59 -3.91
CA VAL A 699 -27.76 -9.99 -4.33
C VAL A 699 -26.84 -9.86 -3.12
N TYR A 700 -27.36 -9.33 -2.02
CA TYR A 700 -26.64 -9.13 -0.76
C TYR A 700 -26.07 -10.45 -0.24
N PHE A 701 -26.88 -11.51 -0.09
CA PHE A 701 -26.38 -12.78 0.45
C PHE A 701 -25.42 -13.51 -0.50
N LYS A 702 -25.52 -13.30 -1.82
CA LYS A 702 -24.56 -13.85 -2.79
C LYS A 702 -23.25 -13.08 -2.88
N LEU A 703 -23.27 -11.76 -2.72
CA LEU A 703 -22.07 -10.93 -2.69
C LEU A 703 -21.41 -10.94 -1.30
N SER A 704 -22.15 -11.29 -0.24
CA SER A 704 -21.65 -11.41 1.14
C SER A 704 -21.97 -12.79 1.77
N PRO A 705 -21.32 -13.88 1.34
CA PRO A 705 -21.65 -15.26 1.75
C PRO A 705 -21.52 -15.51 3.26
N ASN A 706 -20.53 -14.90 3.92
CA ASN A 706 -20.28 -15.07 5.36
C ASN A 706 -21.45 -14.57 6.22
N ARG A 707 -22.21 -13.58 5.74
CA ARG A 707 -23.40 -13.06 6.43
C ARG A 707 -24.60 -13.98 6.34
N TYR A 708 -24.74 -14.71 5.23
CA TYR A 708 -25.79 -15.71 5.09
C TYR A 708 -25.68 -16.81 6.16
N THR A 709 -24.45 -17.27 6.43
CA THR A 709 -24.18 -18.23 7.50
C THR A 709 -24.47 -17.69 8.89
N GLU A 710 -24.09 -16.44 9.19
CA GLU A 710 -24.38 -15.79 10.48
C GLU A 710 -25.89 -15.62 10.73
N VAL A 711 -26.63 -15.14 9.73
CA VAL A 711 -28.09 -14.95 9.81
C VAL A 711 -28.81 -16.30 9.93
N LYS A 712 -28.35 -17.33 9.21
CA LYS A 712 -28.89 -18.69 9.32
C LYS A 712 -28.67 -19.26 10.73
N ASP A 713 -27.51 -19.02 11.32
CA ASP A 713 -27.20 -19.45 12.69
C ASP A 713 -28.03 -18.70 13.74
N GLU A 714 -28.17 -17.38 13.62
CA GLU A 714 -29.07 -16.55 14.44
C GLU A 714 -30.54 -17.00 14.35
N LEU A 715 -31.04 -17.26 13.14
CA LEU A 715 -32.39 -17.78 12.92
C LEU A 715 -32.56 -19.20 13.50
N SER A 716 -31.52 -20.04 13.43
CA SER A 716 -31.54 -21.37 14.05
C SER A 716 -31.57 -21.29 15.57
N LYS A 717 -30.82 -20.35 16.18
CA LYS A 717 -30.82 -20.07 17.63
C LYS A 717 -32.17 -19.52 18.07
N THR A 718 -32.75 -18.63 17.28
CA THR A 718 -34.08 -18.05 17.52
C THR A 718 -35.17 -19.11 17.42
N LYS A 719 -35.11 -20.00 16.42
CA LYS A 719 -36.01 -21.15 16.27
C LYS A 719 -35.87 -22.13 17.44
N ARG A 720 -34.64 -22.42 17.91
CA ARG A 720 -34.40 -23.25 19.10
C ARG A 720 -34.91 -22.58 20.38
N SER A 721 -34.76 -21.26 20.51
CA SER A 721 -35.29 -20.47 21.63
C SER A 721 -36.82 -20.51 21.68
N PHE A 722 -37.49 -20.32 20.53
CA PHE A 722 -38.94 -20.44 20.42
C PHE A 722 -39.45 -21.87 20.70
N LEU A 723 -38.74 -22.90 20.22
CA LEU A 723 -39.08 -24.31 20.50
C LEU A 723 -38.76 -24.75 21.92
N SER A 724 -37.98 -23.99 22.70
CA SER A 724 -37.70 -24.25 24.11
C SER A 724 -38.66 -23.54 25.08
N ARG A 725 -39.53 -22.67 24.55
CA ARG A 725 -40.54 -21.88 25.30
C ARG A 725 -41.99 -22.32 25.01
N VAL A 726 -42.16 -23.37 24.22
CA VAL A 726 -43.40 -24.13 24.00
C VAL A 726 -43.15 -25.53 24.53
#